data_AF-A0A5M3Z4Q5-F1
#
_entry.id   AF-A0A5M3Z4Q5-F1
#
_cell.length_a   1.000
_cell.length_b   1.000
_cell.length_c   1.000
_cell.angle_alpha   90.00
_cell.angle_beta   90.00
_cell.angle_gamma   90.00
#
_symmetry.space_group_name_H-M   'P 1'
#
loop_
_entity.id
_entity.type
_entity.pdbx_description
1 polymer ?
#
loop_
_entity_poly.entity_id
_entity_poly.type
_entity_poly.pdbx_seq_one_letter_code
_entity_poly.pdbx_strand_id
1 'polypeptide(L)'
;MPSHDTTEKSVAARFLHTEVSRLGAQPGLRSLPPGPERDFLTLTWGPIVYRTTYAPESHRLLPLFLRALNEAIQTALHRLPGSREEIHLLEKTYASKVFSAQDQYQDVGEDVIRQIFHNWKVSLALPSIELPVRLRLCWIVDDAVLASFAKQVDLAAKEGHDAHTSGCPIKVLEENFPDLHRRDSNPASETVAPMDRFVSRKRPRSPSPSPVSHPDGIPPPDDDSTDVKLAQLVSLFPETTQDLLLDILVASGGSVDRAASTLASQRICKSPTKRATPSTPAVQTSLAAHIHVLPPTPGTAAAPSPLKRQPLTRKGKTLHLFAPEDVAAHTPCTIIHNFLPAAQATALLRELLDESAHFARYRFQLFDRAVESPHSACVYVSTADEYRQHTSEYTYGGTYRSNVRQITPQMRRVSGAVQRAVNDEVRKRIRSHYPGGKKLRYQSPKEWMPNAAFVNCYDGPAESVGFHADELTYLGPRAIIGSLSLGVEREFRVRRVVADNADEGDEAGETSTRKNTQASSESRADAQGQISIHLPHNSLLVMHAEMQEEWKHAIVPAQTISPHPVSGNRRINITYRWYRDSLHPRNTPRCRCGMHAILRCAQRKRESRGRYMWMCYAGFAPGKKSCGFFQWAEFDDDGEPLWEKKQTEDRAPILRNFVDGSSEG
;
A
#
# COMPACT_ATOMS: atom_id res chain seq x y z
N MET A 1 -13.28 32.82 30.39
CA MET A 1 -11.82 33.04 30.34
C MET A 1 -11.13 31.70 30.24
N PRO A 2 -10.37 31.41 29.18
CA PRO A 2 -9.43 30.29 29.17
C PRO A 2 -8.17 30.67 29.96
N SER A 3 -7.69 29.77 30.82
CA SER A 3 -6.41 29.93 31.53
C SER A 3 -5.25 29.54 30.63
N HIS A 4 -4.41 30.49 30.25
CA HIS A 4 -3.10 30.18 29.67
C HIS A 4 -2.16 29.67 30.76
N ASP A 5 -1.80 28.39 30.70
CA ASP A 5 -0.59 27.87 31.35
C ASP A 5 0.50 27.75 30.28
N THR A 6 1.54 28.58 30.40
CA THR A 6 2.67 28.64 29.46
C THR A 6 3.98 28.66 30.24
N THR A 7 4.29 27.55 30.89
CA THR A 7 5.65 27.24 31.36
C THR A 7 6.59 27.16 30.16
N GLU A 8 7.58 28.06 30.09
CA GLU A 8 8.60 28.04 29.03
C GLU A 8 9.47 26.79 29.16
N LYS A 9 9.38 25.89 28.17
CA LYS A 9 10.18 24.66 28.13
C LYS A 9 11.66 24.98 27.91
N SER A 10 12.53 24.28 28.62
CA SER A 10 13.99 24.40 28.48
C SER A 10 14.46 24.15 27.04
N VAL A 11 15.69 24.54 26.71
CA VAL A 11 16.24 24.28 25.37
C VAL A 11 16.37 22.77 25.12
N ALA A 12 16.77 22.00 26.13
CA ALA A 12 16.84 20.55 26.06
C ALA A 12 15.45 19.90 25.87
N ALA A 13 14.45 20.29 26.68
CA ALA A 13 13.07 19.81 26.56
C ALA A 13 12.45 20.16 25.20
N ARG A 14 12.69 21.38 24.69
CA ARG A 14 12.22 21.82 23.37
C ARG A 14 12.88 21.03 22.24
N PHE A 15 14.17 20.71 22.36
CA PHE A 15 14.86 19.84 21.40
C PHE A 15 14.31 18.42 21.44
N LEU A 16 14.29 17.76 22.61
CA LEU A 16 13.76 16.40 22.81
C LEU A 16 12.33 16.25 22.28
N HIS A 17 11.45 17.20 22.63
CA HIS A 17 10.08 17.21 22.14
C HIS A 17 10.01 17.29 20.61
N THR A 18 10.88 18.07 19.97
CA THR A 18 10.83 18.32 18.52
C THR A 18 11.52 17.22 17.71
N GLU A 19 12.72 16.79 18.12
CA GLU A 19 13.58 15.84 17.41
C GLU A 19 13.47 14.39 17.91
N VAL A 20 12.72 14.10 18.97
CA VAL A 20 12.47 12.70 19.40
C VAL A 20 10.96 12.46 19.50
N SER A 21 10.27 13.13 20.44
CA SER A 21 8.86 12.83 20.75
C SER A 21 7.90 13.12 19.60
N ARG A 22 8.04 14.26 18.91
CA ARG A 22 7.13 14.69 17.82
C ARG A 22 7.37 13.91 16.52
N LEU A 23 8.59 13.46 16.25
CA LEU A 23 8.93 12.72 15.02
C LEU A 23 8.25 11.35 14.96
N GLY A 24 8.31 10.57 16.04
CA GLY A 24 7.55 9.31 16.16
C GLY A 24 6.01 9.48 16.09
N ALA A 25 5.51 10.71 16.18
CA ALA A 25 4.09 11.04 15.98
C ALA A 25 3.73 11.44 14.54
N GLN A 26 4.70 11.82 13.69
CA GLN A 26 4.41 12.29 12.33
C GLN A 26 3.90 11.16 11.41
N PRO A 27 2.88 11.40 10.56
CA PRO A 27 2.32 10.39 9.67
C PRO A 27 3.36 9.72 8.74
N GLY A 28 4.26 10.50 8.13
CA GLY A 28 5.25 10.00 7.18
C GLY A 28 6.33 9.09 7.79
N LEU A 29 6.70 9.35 9.06
CA LEU A 29 7.64 8.49 9.80
C LEU A 29 6.95 7.23 10.35
N ARG A 30 5.63 7.30 10.60
CA ARG A 30 4.80 6.14 10.98
C ARG A 30 4.50 5.19 9.82
N SER A 31 4.54 5.67 8.58
CA SER A 31 4.41 4.83 7.37
C SER A 31 5.68 4.08 6.98
N LEU A 32 6.85 4.44 7.54
CA LEU A 32 8.06 3.62 7.37
C LEU A 32 7.93 2.31 8.16
N PRO A 33 8.40 1.17 7.63
CA PRO A 33 8.33 -0.12 8.31
C PRO A 33 9.20 -0.12 9.59
N PRO A 34 8.83 -0.92 10.61
CA PRO A 34 9.67 -1.08 11.80
C PRO A 34 11.03 -1.68 11.43
N GLY A 35 12.10 -1.06 11.93
CA GLY A 35 13.47 -1.41 11.57
C GLY A 35 14.46 -0.29 11.86
N PRO A 36 15.77 -0.57 11.80
CA PRO A 36 16.81 0.32 12.33
C PRO A 36 16.85 1.70 11.66
N GLU A 37 16.42 1.83 10.40
CA GLU A 37 16.35 3.13 9.73
C GLU A 37 15.22 4.01 10.26
N ARG A 38 14.01 3.46 10.45
CA ARG A 38 12.89 4.19 11.08
C ARG A 38 13.22 4.53 12.53
N ASP A 39 13.85 3.60 13.24
CA ASP A 39 14.11 3.75 14.67
C ASP A 39 15.23 4.78 14.91
N PHE A 40 16.24 4.89 14.02
CA PHE A 40 17.17 6.03 13.97
C PHE A 40 16.48 7.37 13.63
N LEU A 41 15.45 7.37 12.79
CA LEU A 41 14.73 8.58 12.42
C LEU A 41 13.71 9.05 13.48
N THR A 42 13.27 8.16 14.38
CA THR A 42 12.20 8.44 15.35
C THR A 42 12.59 8.36 16.82
N LEU A 43 13.64 7.61 17.20
CA LEU A 43 14.03 7.38 18.60
C LEU A 43 15.38 7.99 19.00
N THR A 44 16.27 8.26 18.04
CA THR A 44 17.61 8.82 18.31
C THR A 44 17.71 10.30 17.90
N TRP A 45 18.91 10.89 17.93
CA TRP A 45 19.29 12.11 17.20
C TRP A 45 20.81 12.15 17.00
N GLY A 46 21.29 12.78 15.92
CA GLY A 46 22.73 12.89 15.63
C GLY A 46 23.02 13.04 14.13
N PRO A 47 24.29 13.26 13.74
CA PRO A 47 24.67 13.49 12.35
C PRO A 47 24.65 12.21 11.51
N ILE A 48 24.62 12.42 10.19
CA ILE A 48 24.80 11.38 9.18
C ILE A 48 26.19 11.57 8.56
N VAL A 49 26.99 10.50 8.55
CA VAL A 49 28.41 10.53 8.20
C VAL A 49 28.67 9.60 7.03
N TYR A 50 29.22 10.12 5.93
CA TYR A 50 29.74 9.32 4.83
C TYR A 50 31.25 9.17 4.95
N ARG A 51 31.73 7.93 4.96
CA ARG A 51 33.15 7.60 4.88
C ARG A 51 33.56 7.52 3.41
N THR A 52 34.47 8.39 2.96
CA THR A 52 35.03 8.34 1.60
C THR A 52 36.47 7.82 1.55
N THR A 53 37.24 7.93 2.64
CA THR A 53 38.58 7.33 2.75
C THR A 53 38.56 5.87 3.20
N TYR A 54 39.26 5.01 2.47
CA TYR A 54 39.42 3.58 2.78
C TYR A 54 40.89 3.13 2.86
N ALA A 55 41.83 4.08 2.97
CA ALA A 55 43.26 3.77 3.14
C ALA A 55 43.51 2.84 4.35
N PRO A 56 44.58 2.02 4.38
CA PRO A 56 44.88 1.11 5.50
C PRO A 56 44.97 1.81 6.86
N GLU A 57 45.45 3.05 6.88
CA GLU A 57 45.57 3.89 8.08
C GLU A 57 44.22 4.47 8.54
N SER A 58 43.32 4.82 7.60
CA SER A 58 41.96 5.29 7.91
C SER A 58 41.17 4.31 8.79
N HIS A 59 41.41 3.00 8.62
CA HIS A 59 40.77 1.94 9.40
C HIS A 59 41.17 1.95 10.88
N ARG A 60 42.32 2.52 11.24
CA ARG A 60 42.77 2.70 12.64
C ARG A 60 42.33 4.06 13.21
N LEU A 61 42.32 5.10 12.38
CA LEU A 61 41.99 6.47 12.80
C LEU A 61 40.47 6.69 12.96
N LEU A 62 39.63 6.12 12.09
CA LEU A 62 38.18 6.35 12.10
C LEU A 62 37.50 5.98 13.44
N PRO A 63 37.78 4.83 14.09
CA PRO A 63 37.19 4.52 15.40
C PRO A 63 37.62 5.50 16.52
N LEU A 64 38.84 6.05 16.44
CA LEU A 64 39.35 7.04 17.38
C LEU A 64 38.70 8.41 17.14
N PHE A 65 38.54 8.82 15.88
CA PHE A 65 37.81 10.02 15.49
C PHE A 65 36.35 9.99 15.95
N LEU A 66 35.65 8.86 15.74
CA LEU A 66 34.26 8.69 16.18
C LEU A 66 34.12 8.66 17.71
N ARG A 67 35.13 8.17 18.44
CA ARG A 67 35.16 8.27 19.91
C ARG A 67 35.30 9.73 20.36
N ALA A 68 36.32 10.43 19.86
CA ALA A 68 36.58 11.83 20.18
C ALA A 68 35.38 12.74 19.85
N LEU A 69 34.70 12.48 18.72
CA LEU A 69 33.45 13.14 18.35
C LEU A 69 32.36 12.95 19.41
N ASN A 70 32.14 11.72 19.86
CA ASN A 70 31.14 11.42 20.88
C ASN A 70 31.49 12.11 22.21
N GLU A 71 32.75 12.09 22.64
CA GLU A 71 33.23 12.77 23.85
C GLU A 71 33.05 14.30 23.77
N ALA A 72 33.30 14.90 22.61
CA ALA A 72 33.04 16.32 22.36
C ALA A 72 31.55 16.67 22.43
N ILE A 73 30.67 15.83 21.85
CA ILE A 73 29.21 16.02 21.89
C ILE A 73 28.66 15.84 23.31
N GLN A 74 29.12 14.83 24.05
CA GLN A 74 28.78 14.64 25.48
C GLN A 74 29.19 15.85 26.32
N THR A 75 30.39 16.40 26.08
CA THR A 75 30.89 17.62 26.72
C THR A 75 30.08 18.87 26.34
N ALA A 76 29.49 18.91 25.13
CA ALA A 76 28.61 19.99 24.69
C ALA A 76 27.19 19.88 25.30
N LEU A 77 26.64 18.67 25.42
CA LEU A 77 25.34 18.41 26.06
C LEU A 77 25.30 18.90 27.51
N HIS A 78 26.37 18.64 28.28
CA HIS A 78 26.55 19.13 29.65
C HIS A 78 26.59 20.67 29.78
N ARG A 79 26.64 21.41 28.67
CA ARG A 79 26.63 22.89 28.62
C ARG A 79 25.29 23.47 28.15
N LEU A 80 24.32 22.63 27.79
CA LEU A 80 22.97 23.07 27.40
C LEU A 80 22.10 23.38 28.63
N PRO A 81 21.22 24.40 28.58
CA PRO A 81 20.26 24.66 29.64
C PRO A 81 19.08 23.68 29.56
N GLY A 82 19.01 22.78 30.54
CA GLY A 82 17.97 21.77 30.73
C GLY A 82 18.04 21.14 32.12
N SER A 83 17.06 20.30 32.45
CA SER A 83 17.11 19.46 33.66
C SER A 83 18.13 18.33 33.51
N ARG A 84 18.54 17.71 34.63
CA ARG A 84 19.48 16.57 34.59
C ARG A 84 18.89 15.36 33.86
N GLU A 85 17.58 15.18 33.95
CA GLU A 85 16.85 14.11 33.26
C GLU A 85 16.72 14.38 31.75
N GLU A 86 16.50 15.64 31.36
CA GLU A 86 16.50 16.06 29.95
C GLU A 86 17.88 15.87 29.31
N ILE A 87 18.95 16.26 30.00
CA ILE A 87 20.33 16.04 29.52
C ILE A 87 20.58 14.53 29.40
N HIS A 88 20.26 13.73 30.42
CA HIS A 88 20.46 12.29 30.35
C HIS A 88 19.64 11.60 29.24
N LEU A 89 18.43 12.08 28.96
CA LEU A 89 17.64 11.57 27.83
C LEU A 89 18.25 11.97 26.48
N LEU A 90 18.85 13.16 26.35
CA LEU A 90 19.63 13.53 25.17
C LEU A 90 20.84 12.61 24.98
N GLU A 91 21.60 12.32 26.04
CA GLU A 91 22.75 11.40 26.00
C GLU A 91 22.32 9.99 25.54
N LYS A 92 21.25 9.45 26.12
CA LYS A 92 20.73 8.11 25.84
C LYS A 92 20.12 7.98 24.45
N THR A 93 19.63 9.08 23.87
CA THR A 93 19.07 9.12 22.51
C THR A 93 20.08 9.56 21.45
N TYR A 94 21.30 9.95 21.82
CA TYR A 94 22.31 10.34 20.84
C TYR A 94 22.85 9.13 20.04
N ALA A 95 22.76 9.18 18.71
CA ALA A 95 23.37 8.21 17.80
C ALA A 95 23.68 8.83 16.45
N SER A 96 24.82 8.46 15.84
CA SER A 96 25.20 8.82 14.47
C SER A 96 24.97 7.65 13.51
N LYS A 97 24.56 7.91 12.27
CA LYS A 97 24.51 6.89 11.20
C LYS A 97 25.70 7.05 10.27
N VAL A 98 26.53 6.01 10.17
CA VAL A 98 27.75 6.01 9.34
C VAL A 98 27.56 5.11 8.12
N PHE A 99 27.75 5.67 6.92
CA PHE A 99 27.76 4.95 5.65
C PHE A 99 29.21 4.61 5.25
N SER A 100 29.52 3.31 5.21
CA SER A 100 30.89 2.77 5.08
C SER A 100 31.06 1.73 3.96
N ALA A 101 30.24 1.82 2.90
CA ALA A 101 30.33 0.93 1.74
C ALA A 101 31.46 1.38 0.80
N GLN A 102 32.60 0.68 0.85
CA GLN A 102 33.81 1.01 0.08
C GLN A 102 33.55 1.02 -1.44
N ASP A 103 32.76 0.07 -1.91
CA ASP A 103 32.29 -0.11 -3.29
C ASP A 103 31.45 1.07 -3.83
N GLN A 104 30.91 1.92 -2.95
CA GLN A 104 30.00 3.01 -3.30
C GLN A 104 30.53 4.41 -2.96
N TYR A 105 31.47 4.51 -2.01
CA TYR A 105 31.90 5.80 -1.46
C TYR A 105 33.42 6.05 -1.51
N GLN A 106 34.23 5.05 -1.87
CA GLN A 106 35.68 5.26 -1.97
C GLN A 106 36.03 6.34 -2.99
N ASP A 107 36.83 7.33 -2.56
CA ASP A 107 37.38 8.41 -3.39
C ASP A 107 36.30 9.27 -4.11
N VAL A 108 35.05 9.20 -3.64
CA VAL A 108 33.90 9.89 -4.23
C VAL A 108 33.86 11.37 -3.84
N GLY A 109 33.76 12.25 -4.85
CA GLY A 109 33.71 13.71 -4.67
C GLY A 109 32.45 14.23 -3.98
N GLU A 110 32.58 15.42 -3.37
CA GLU A 110 31.59 16.00 -2.45
C GLU A 110 30.20 16.18 -3.09
N ASP A 111 30.12 16.66 -4.33
CA ASP A 111 28.84 16.84 -5.03
C ASP A 111 28.11 15.52 -5.32
N VAL A 112 28.86 14.43 -5.51
CA VAL A 112 28.28 13.09 -5.70
C VAL A 112 27.76 12.54 -4.38
N ILE A 113 28.47 12.74 -3.26
CA ILE A 113 27.93 12.43 -1.92
C ILE A 113 26.70 13.30 -1.61
N ARG A 114 26.66 14.58 -2.03
CA ARG A 114 25.46 15.42 -1.89
C ARG A 114 24.27 14.83 -2.66
N GLN A 115 24.47 14.40 -3.91
CA GLN A 115 23.41 13.76 -4.70
C GLN A 115 22.98 12.41 -4.11
N ILE A 116 23.90 11.60 -3.58
CA ILE A 116 23.60 10.34 -2.89
C ILE A 116 22.77 10.61 -1.63
N PHE A 117 23.14 11.60 -0.81
CA PHE A 117 22.40 12.00 0.38
C PHE A 117 21.00 12.52 0.03
N HIS A 118 20.87 13.31 -1.04
CA HIS A 118 19.58 13.74 -1.57
C HIS A 118 18.71 12.54 -2.01
N ASN A 119 19.27 11.63 -2.81
CA ASN A 119 18.57 10.43 -3.29
C ASN A 119 18.12 9.53 -2.13
N TRP A 120 18.96 9.35 -1.11
CA TRP A 120 18.60 8.60 0.10
C TRP A 120 17.47 9.31 0.86
N LYS A 121 17.51 10.64 1.04
CA LYS A 121 16.41 11.40 1.65
C LYS A 121 15.09 11.25 0.89
N VAL A 122 15.13 11.24 -0.45
CA VAL A 122 13.95 10.98 -1.29
C VAL A 122 13.45 9.54 -1.12
N SER A 123 14.35 8.56 -0.98
CA SER A 123 13.98 7.14 -0.77
C SER A 123 13.25 6.87 0.55
N LEU A 124 13.40 7.74 1.56
CA LEU A 124 12.64 7.68 2.82
C LEU A 124 11.16 8.09 2.68
N ALA A 125 10.74 8.59 1.50
CA ALA A 125 9.35 8.98 1.19
C ALA A 125 8.71 9.98 2.18
N LEU A 126 9.51 10.79 2.87
CA LEU A 126 9.04 11.71 3.90
C LEU A 126 8.30 12.92 3.32
N PRO A 127 7.17 13.35 3.92
CA PRO A 127 6.40 14.49 3.44
C PRO A 127 7.20 15.80 3.59
N SER A 128 7.22 16.60 2.53
CA SER A 128 8.18 17.68 2.27
C SER A 128 8.05 18.95 3.14
N ILE A 129 7.36 18.90 4.29
CA ILE A 129 6.89 20.08 5.02
C ILE A 129 7.81 20.46 6.20
N GLU A 130 8.43 19.50 6.88
CA GLU A 130 9.40 19.76 7.96
C GLU A 130 10.34 18.55 8.12
N LEU A 131 11.53 18.58 7.50
CA LEU A 131 12.54 17.52 7.69
C LEU A 131 13.30 17.73 9.01
N PRO A 132 13.49 16.69 9.84
CA PRO A 132 14.25 16.78 11.08
C PRO A 132 15.71 17.19 10.84
N VAL A 133 16.33 17.81 11.85
CA VAL A 133 17.66 18.41 11.78
C VAL A 133 18.74 17.42 11.30
N ARG A 134 18.63 16.14 11.69
CA ARG A 134 19.51 15.05 11.20
C ARG A 134 19.52 14.84 9.68
N LEU A 135 18.47 15.26 8.97
CA LEU A 135 18.35 15.16 7.50
C LEU A 135 18.73 16.48 6.81
N ARG A 136 19.05 17.52 7.58
CA ARG A 136 19.59 18.80 7.10
C ARG A 136 21.13 18.86 7.19
N LEU A 137 21.75 17.92 7.91
CA LEU A 137 23.19 17.85 8.15
C LEU A 137 23.79 16.56 7.58
N CYS A 138 24.76 16.69 6.70
CA CYS A 138 25.56 15.60 6.16
C CYS A 138 27.04 15.91 6.35
N TRP A 139 27.80 14.95 6.90
CA TRP A 139 29.23 15.08 7.15
C TRP A 139 30.02 14.10 6.28
N ILE A 140 31.17 14.53 5.77
CA ILE A 140 32.15 13.67 5.10
C ILE A 140 33.35 13.46 6.02
N VAL A 141 33.82 12.21 6.10
CA VAL A 141 35.15 11.85 6.61
C VAL A 141 35.99 11.34 5.44
N ASP A 142 36.95 12.17 5.02
CA ASP A 142 37.92 11.92 3.96
C ASP A 142 39.36 11.86 4.53
N ASP A 143 40.35 11.69 3.65
CA ASP A 143 41.76 11.66 4.04
C ASP A 143 42.25 12.99 4.63
N ALA A 144 41.68 14.13 4.25
CA ALA A 144 42.08 15.43 4.80
C ALA A 144 41.64 15.58 6.26
N VAL A 145 40.41 15.16 6.58
CA VAL A 145 39.89 15.09 7.96
C VAL A 145 40.73 14.13 8.80
N LEU A 146 40.97 12.89 8.33
CA LEU A 146 41.73 11.91 9.12
C LEU A 146 43.23 12.25 9.24
N ALA A 147 43.85 12.84 8.22
CA ALA A 147 45.24 13.31 8.31
C ALA A 147 45.39 14.54 9.23
N SER A 148 44.37 15.39 9.34
CA SER A 148 44.33 16.46 10.34
C SER A 148 44.14 15.92 11.76
N PHE A 149 43.28 14.91 11.92
CA PHE A 149 43.07 14.22 13.19
C PHE A 149 44.34 13.49 13.67
N ALA A 150 45.01 12.75 12.78
CA ALA A 150 46.27 12.05 13.09
C ALA A 150 47.34 13.02 13.60
N LYS A 151 47.53 14.17 12.93
CA LYS A 151 48.46 15.22 13.37
C LYS A 151 48.16 15.77 14.77
N GLN A 152 46.88 15.88 15.15
CA GLN A 152 46.48 16.33 16.50
C GLN A 152 46.74 15.25 17.56
N VAL A 153 46.47 13.97 17.25
CA VAL A 153 46.78 12.84 18.14
C VAL A 153 48.30 12.68 18.31
N ASP A 154 49.07 12.75 17.22
CA ASP A 154 50.53 12.66 17.23
C ASP A 154 51.21 13.81 17.97
N LEU A 155 50.62 15.01 17.95
CA LEU A 155 51.13 16.16 18.69
C LEU A 155 50.86 15.99 20.19
N ALA A 156 49.64 15.64 20.58
CA ALA A 156 49.28 15.36 21.97
C ALA A 156 50.12 14.22 22.58
N ALA A 157 50.35 13.15 21.82
CA ALA A 157 51.22 12.04 22.22
C ALA A 157 52.69 12.43 22.42
N LYS A 158 53.17 13.51 21.79
CA LYS A 158 54.51 14.09 21.99
C LYS A 158 54.56 15.08 23.15
N GLU A 159 53.45 15.77 23.42
CA GLU A 159 53.34 16.76 24.50
C GLU A 159 52.94 16.15 25.85
N GLY A 160 52.47 14.90 25.88
CA GLY A 160 52.11 14.18 27.12
C GLY A 160 50.76 14.59 27.71
N HIS A 161 49.90 15.24 26.92
CA HIS A 161 48.58 15.72 27.32
C HIS A 161 47.45 14.96 26.61
N ASP A 162 46.23 15.01 27.16
CA ASP A 162 45.04 14.52 26.47
C ASP A 162 44.81 15.27 25.15
N ALA A 163 44.51 14.52 24.09
CA ALA A 163 44.40 15.08 22.74
C ALA A 163 43.23 16.06 22.62
N HIS A 164 43.53 17.33 22.35
CA HIS A 164 42.53 18.39 22.22
C HIS A 164 41.84 18.38 20.83
N THR A 165 41.18 17.26 20.54
CA THR A 165 40.52 16.88 19.28
C THR A 165 39.34 17.78 18.87
N SER A 166 38.88 18.66 19.77
CA SER A 166 37.85 19.68 19.53
C SER A 166 38.24 20.71 18.45
N GLY A 167 39.51 20.74 18.02
CA GLY A 167 39.99 21.54 16.90
C GLY A 167 40.09 20.80 15.56
N CYS A 168 39.56 19.58 15.43
CA CYS A 168 39.63 18.83 14.17
C CYS A 168 38.61 19.40 13.13
N PRO A 169 39.03 19.72 11.89
CA PRO A 169 38.09 20.15 10.86
C PRO A 169 37.17 19.00 10.43
N ILE A 170 35.88 19.31 10.22
CA ILE A 170 34.87 18.38 9.70
C ILE A 170 34.24 19.00 8.46
N LYS A 171 34.12 18.24 7.37
CA LYS A 171 33.43 18.69 6.15
C LYS A 171 31.92 18.53 6.30
N VAL A 172 31.20 19.65 6.27
CA VAL A 172 29.72 19.70 6.30
C VAL A 172 29.20 20.03 4.91
N LEU A 173 28.33 19.19 4.36
CA LEU A 173 28.00 19.15 2.93
C LEU A 173 26.72 19.92 2.55
N GLU A 174 25.79 19.99 3.50
CA GLU A 174 24.51 20.69 3.49
C GLU A 174 24.18 21.17 4.91
N GLU A 175 23.44 22.27 5.04
CA GLU A 175 22.95 22.75 6.34
C GLU A 175 21.53 23.37 6.29
N ASN A 176 21.09 23.93 5.15
CA ASN A 176 19.78 24.60 5.02
C ASN A 176 19.10 24.38 3.66
N PHE A 177 17.77 24.24 3.70
CA PHE A 177 16.81 24.49 2.60
C PHE A 177 15.57 25.18 3.22
N PRO A 178 14.67 25.81 2.43
CA PRO A 178 14.19 27.17 2.71
C PRO A 178 13.20 27.32 3.86
N ASP A 179 13.35 28.44 4.58
CA ASP A 179 12.35 28.97 5.51
C ASP A 179 11.33 29.82 4.72
N LEU A 180 10.05 29.42 4.75
CA LEU A 180 8.96 30.09 4.03
C LEU A 180 8.59 31.48 4.60
N HIS A 181 9.21 31.91 5.70
CA HIS A 181 8.94 33.20 6.35
C HIS A 181 10.00 34.28 6.12
N ARG A 182 11.01 34.07 5.26
CA ARG A 182 12.01 35.10 4.92
C ARG A 182 12.08 35.35 3.41
N ARG A 183 11.85 36.60 2.99
CA ARG A 183 11.52 36.94 1.59
C ARG A 183 12.71 37.38 0.72
N ASP A 184 13.88 37.55 1.33
CA ASP A 184 14.97 38.39 0.80
C ASP A 184 16.24 37.60 0.40
N SER A 185 16.11 36.28 0.16
CA SER A 185 17.26 35.40 -0.07
C SER A 185 17.10 34.47 -1.27
N ASN A 186 16.94 35.05 -2.46
CA ASN A 186 17.30 34.39 -3.73
C ASN A 186 17.71 35.42 -4.81
N PRO A 187 19.02 35.60 -5.05
CA PRO A 187 19.54 36.35 -6.19
C PRO A 187 20.38 35.45 -7.12
N ALA A 188 19.74 34.83 -8.12
CA ALA A 188 20.43 34.34 -9.31
C ALA A 188 20.66 35.49 -10.33
N SER A 189 21.09 36.65 -9.80
CA SER A 189 21.22 37.96 -10.44
C SER A 189 21.82 38.92 -9.39
N GLU A 190 22.95 39.61 -9.56
CA GLU A 190 23.85 39.84 -10.71
C GLU A 190 25.29 40.14 -10.20
N THR A 191 26.29 40.04 -11.09
CA THR A 191 27.57 40.81 -11.12
C THR A 191 28.52 40.96 -9.89
N VAL A 192 29.80 40.58 -10.13
CA VAL A 192 31.05 41.29 -9.75
C VAL A 192 31.58 41.25 -8.29
N ALA A 193 32.71 40.52 -8.15
CA ALA A 193 33.92 40.77 -7.31
C ALA A 193 33.84 40.76 -5.74
N PRO A 194 34.99 40.55 -5.02
CA PRO A 194 35.01 40.24 -3.58
C PRO A 194 35.70 41.29 -2.66
N MET A 195 35.43 41.26 -1.33
CA MET A 195 36.38 41.66 -0.25
C MET A 195 35.88 41.33 1.19
N ASP A 196 36.62 40.44 1.89
CA ASP A 196 37.18 40.48 3.27
C ASP A 196 36.46 41.13 4.52
N ARG A 197 36.83 40.62 5.72
CA ARG A 197 36.94 41.24 7.07
C ARG A 197 35.93 40.99 8.25
N PHE A 198 36.49 40.39 9.32
CA PHE A 198 36.45 40.79 10.77
C PHE A 198 35.22 40.60 11.71
N VAL A 199 35.21 39.48 12.44
CA VAL A 199 35.58 39.34 13.89
C VAL A 199 34.94 40.23 15.01
N SER A 200 34.42 39.56 16.06
CA SER A 200 34.50 39.84 17.54
C SER A 200 33.30 40.30 18.42
N ARG A 201 33.12 39.56 19.54
CA ARG A 201 33.00 39.98 20.98
C ARG A 201 31.66 40.01 21.78
N LYS A 202 31.63 39.12 22.79
CA LYS A 202 31.35 39.30 24.26
C LYS A 202 29.94 39.08 24.87
N ARG A 203 29.99 38.38 26.03
CA ARG A 203 29.00 38.18 27.12
C ARG A 203 29.30 39.19 28.28
N PRO A 204 28.45 39.43 29.31
CA PRO A 204 28.09 38.50 30.42
C PRO A 204 26.57 38.59 30.77
N ARG A 205 25.97 38.37 31.96
CA ARG A 205 26.31 37.85 33.33
C ARG A 205 25.00 37.26 33.98
N SER A 206 25.03 36.88 35.27
CA SER A 206 23.87 36.48 36.13
C SER A 206 24.18 36.75 37.63
N PRO A 207 23.17 36.74 38.55
CA PRO A 207 23.20 35.84 39.73
C PRO A 207 21.82 35.43 40.42
N SER A 208 21.73 34.15 40.85
CA SER A 208 21.21 33.47 42.10
C SER A 208 20.41 34.18 43.25
N PRO A 209 19.83 33.47 44.30
CA PRO A 209 19.00 32.22 44.38
C PRO A 209 17.94 32.08 45.58
N SER A 210 17.12 30.99 45.63
CA SER A 210 16.53 30.27 46.83
C SER A 210 15.43 30.94 47.74
N PRO A 211 14.71 30.27 48.72
CA PRO A 211 14.39 28.82 49.02
C PRO A 211 12.93 28.42 49.52
N VAL A 212 12.58 27.12 49.37
CA VAL A 212 11.77 26.08 50.15
C VAL A 212 10.80 26.37 51.36
N SER A 213 9.59 25.72 51.40
CA SER A 213 8.90 25.14 52.61
C SER A 213 7.63 24.25 52.31
N HIS A 214 7.04 23.55 53.31
CA HIS A 214 5.97 22.48 53.26
C HIS A 214 4.92 22.64 54.44
N PRO A 215 3.97 21.73 54.88
CA PRO A 215 3.63 20.30 54.54
C PRO A 215 2.11 19.82 54.66
N ASP A 216 1.87 18.49 54.70
CA ASP A 216 0.84 17.60 55.36
C ASP A 216 -0.71 17.57 55.11
N GLY A 217 -1.27 16.34 54.88
CA GLY A 217 -2.34 15.74 55.73
C GLY A 217 -3.64 15.06 55.14
N ILE A 218 -3.90 13.78 55.55
CA ILE A 218 -5.22 13.05 55.71
C ILE A 218 -5.70 12.01 54.61
N PRO A 219 -6.32 10.82 54.96
CA PRO A 219 -6.68 9.68 54.06
C PRO A 219 -8.19 9.23 54.15
N PRO A 220 -8.60 7.95 53.88
CA PRO A 220 -8.51 7.03 52.70
C PRO A 220 -9.92 6.79 52.03
N PRO A 221 -10.09 5.89 51.03
CA PRO A 221 -10.44 4.47 51.32
C PRO A 221 -9.87 3.44 50.30
N ASP A 222 -10.17 2.15 50.48
CA ASP A 222 -9.64 1.04 49.65
C ASP A 222 -10.22 0.95 48.23
N ASP A 223 -9.34 1.01 47.23
CA ASP A 223 -9.49 0.36 45.92
C ASP A 223 -8.10 -0.08 45.46
N ASP A 224 -7.78 -1.37 45.62
CA ASP A 224 -6.41 -1.89 45.43
C ASP A 224 -5.90 -1.59 44.01
N SER A 225 -4.91 -0.71 43.88
CA SER A 225 -4.38 -0.35 42.56
C SER A 225 -3.91 -1.58 41.79
N THR A 226 -3.97 -1.50 40.46
CA THR A 226 -3.34 -2.47 39.55
C THR A 226 -1.88 -2.73 39.94
N ASP A 227 -1.17 -1.74 40.49
CA ASP A 227 0.20 -1.85 40.99
C ASP A 227 0.36 -2.79 42.20
N VAL A 228 -0.63 -2.82 43.10
CA VAL A 228 -0.64 -3.73 44.27
C VAL A 228 -0.87 -5.17 43.81
N LYS A 229 -1.85 -5.36 42.91
CA LYS A 229 -2.15 -6.65 42.29
C LYS A 229 -0.99 -7.15 41.41
N LEU A 230 -0.26 -6.25 40.76
CA LEU A 230 1.00 -6.53 40.08
C LEU A 230 2.11 -6.95 41.06
N ALA A 231 2.30 -6.22 42.16
CA ALA A 231 3.33 -6.56 43.15
C ALA A 231 3.11 -7.96 43.77
N GLN A 232 1.86 -8.33 44.01
CA GLN A 232 1.49 -9.70 44.42
C GLN A 232 1.85 -10.74 43.34
N LEU A 233 1.55 -10.48 42.07
CA LEU A 233 1.93 -11.38 40.96
C LEU A 233 3.45 -11.46 40.72
N VAL A 234 4.19 -10.35 40.88
CA VAL A 234 5.66 -10.32 40.80
C VAL A 234 6.27 -11.15 41.94
N SER A 235 5.70 -11.08 43.14
CA SER A 235 6.13 -11.90 44.29
C SER A 235 5.89 -13.40 44.07
N LEU A 236 4.77 -13.77 43.43
CA LEU A 236 4.44 -15.17 43.11
C LEU A 236 5.18 -15.72 41.88
N PHE A 237 5.54 -14.87 40.91
CA PHE A 237 6.15 -15.27 39.64
C PHE A 237 7.35 -14.38 39.23
N PRO A 238 8.40 -14.25 40.08
CA PRO A 238 9.50 -13.29 39.88
C PRO A 238 10.33 -13.51 38.60
N GLU A 239 10.23 -14.69 37.99
CA GLU A 239 10.84 -15.04 36.70
C GLU A 239 10.04 -14.51 35.47
N THR A 240 9.03 -13.65 35.70
CA THR A 240 8.13 -13.12 34.66
C THR A 240 8.21 -11.60 34.62
N THR A 241 8.34 -11.02 33.42
CA THR A 241 8.42 -9.56 33.27
C THR A 241 7.10 -8.88 33.62
N GLN A 242 7.20 -7.71 34.26
CA GLN A 242 6.05 -6.95 34.78
C GLN A 242 5.01 -6.62 33.70
N ASP A 243 5.43 -6.32 32.47
CA ASP A 243 4.53 -6.06 31.33
C ASP A 243 3.64 -7.26 31.01
N LEU A 244 4.21 -8.48 31.05
CA LEU A 244 3.48 -9.72 30.76
C LEU A 244 2.55 -10.11 31.92
N LEU A 245 2.95 -9.80 33.16
CA LEU A 245 2.07 -9.93 34.33
C LEU A 245 0.89 -8.96 34.26
N LEU A 246 1.09 -7.74 33.74
CA LEU A 246 0.03 -6.75 33.52
C LEU A 246 -0.94 -7.23 32.44
N ASP A 247 -0.45 -7.65 31.27
CA ASP A 247 -1.29 -8.20 30.20
C ASP A 247 -2.13 -9.39 30.66
N ILE A 248 -1.56 -10.30 31.46
CA ILE A 248 -2.26 -11.48 31.99
C ILE A 248 -3.25 -11.09 33.10
N LEU A 249 -2.95 -10.10 33.94
CA LEU A 249 -3.87 -9.56 34.94
C LEU A 249 -5.07 -8.86 34.29
N VAL A 250 -4.84 -8.07 33.23
CA VAL A 250 -5.89 -7.44 32.41
C VAL A 250 -6.75 -8.49 31.71
N ALA A 251 -6.13 -9.48 31.06
CA ALA A 251 -6.86 -10.60 30.43
C ALA A 251 -7.64 -11.47 31.43
N SER A 252 -7.21 -11.50 32.70
CA SER A 252 -7.89 -12.19 33.81
C SER A 252 -8.99 -11.35 34.47
N GLY A 253 -9.24 -10.12 34.01
CA GLY A 253 -10.25 -9.21 34.56
C GLY A 253 -9.87 -8.62 35.92
N GLY A 254 -8.59 -8.43 36.20
CA GLY A 254 -8.09 -7.86 37.46
C GLY A 254 -8.02 -8.83 38.64
N SER A 255 -8.34 -10.11 38.44
CA SER A 255 -8.22 -11.17 39.46
C SER A 255 -6.82 -11.80 39.48
N VAL A 256 -6.14 -11.67 40.63
CA VAL A 256 -4.79 -12.21 40.86
C VAL A 256 -4.77 -13.75 40.78
N ASP A 257 -5.75 -14.44 41.37
CA ASP A 257 -5.82 -15.91 41.39
C ASP A 257 -5.93 -16.52 39.97
N ARG A 258 -6.70 -15.84 39.10
CA ARG A 258 -6.90 -16.26 37.70
C ARG A 258 -5.65 -15.99 36.86
N ALA A 259 -4.96 -14.87 37.10
CA ALA A 259 -3.68 -14.58 36.48
C ALA A 259 -2.62 -15.60 36.90
N ALA A 260 -2.52 -15.90 38.21
CA ALA A 260 -1.61 -16.91 38.75
C ALA A 260 -1.84 -18.32 38.17
N SER A 261 -3.11 -18.74 38.07
CA SER A 261 -3.48 -20.02 37.46
C SER A 261 -3.06 -20.11 35.97
N THR A 262 -3.14 -18.98 35.25
CA THR A 262 -2.74 -18.87 33.85
C THR A 262 -1.22 -18.94 33.70
N LEU A 263 -0.47 -18.26 34.56
CA LEU A 263 1.01 -18.25 34.57
C LEU A 263 1.61 -19.62 34.88
N ALA A 264 1.08 -20.31 35.90
CA ALA A 264 1.50 -21.67 36.23
C ALA A 264 1.37 -22.64 35.04
N SER A 265 0.32 -22.48 34.24
CA SER A 265 0.02 -23.34 33.08
C SER A 265 0.99 -23.14 31.90
N GLN A 266 1.64 -21.97 31.76
CA GLN A 266 2.51 -21.67 30.61
C GLN A 266 3.93 -22.22 30.74
N ARG A 267 4.34 -22.66 31.93
CA ARG A 267 5.76 -22.95 32.25
C ARG A 267 6.30 -24.26 31.64
N ILE A 268 5.48 -25.01 30.91
CA ILE A 268 5.74 -26.41 30.50
C ILE A 268 6.39 -26.53 29.10
N CYS A 269 6.31 -25.53 28.22
CA CYS A 269 6.64 -25.71 26.78
C CYS A 269 7.58 -24.63 26.17
N LYS A 270 8.92 -24.85 26.18
CA LYS A 270 9.89 -24.09 25.35
C LYS A 270 11.13 -24.94 24.94
N SER A 271 11.49 -24.94 23.65
CA SER A 271 12.80 -25.38 23.10
C SER A 271 13.03 -24.76 21.68
N PRO A 272 14.26 -24.70 21.10
CA PRO A 272 14.68 -23.44 20.43
C PRO A 272 15.40 -23.48 19.04
N THR A 273 15.61 -22.26 18.50
CA THR A 273 16.73 -21.75 17.64
C THR A 273 16.85 -21.92 16.09
N LYS A 274 16.80 -20.75 15.40
CA LYS A 274 17.73 -20.19 14.37
C LYS A 274 18.02 -20.88 13.01
N ARG A 275 17.81 -20.13 11.92
CA ARG A 275 18.87 -19.62 11.00
C ARG A 275 18.37 -18.47 10.08
N ALA A 276 19.27 -17.78 9.37
CA ALA A 276 18.96 -16.63 8.49
C ALA A 276 19.95 -16.47 7.31
N THR A 277 19.48 -15.90 6.20
CA THR A 277 20.23 -15.50 4.97
C THR A 277 19.38 -14.45 4.19
N PRO A 278 19.92 -13.72 3.16
CA PRO A 278 19.64 -12.28 3.06
C PRO A 278 18.71 -11.76 1.93
N SER A 279 18.14 -10.58 2.21
CA SER A 279 17.81 -9.45 1.31
C SER A 279 17.10 -9.71 -0.04
N THR A 280 15.78 -9.54 -0.01
CA THR A 280 14.93 -9.01 -1.10
C THR A 280 14.04 -7.89 -0.52
N PRO A 281 13.43 -6.99 -1.33
CA PRO A 281 12.59 -5.92 -0.80
C PRO A 281 11.44 -6.50 0.03
N ALA A 282 11.30 -6.03 1.27
CA ALA A 282 10.45 -6.66 2.27
C ALA A 282 8.96 -6.54 1.94
N VAL A 283 8.35 -7.65 1.51
CA VAL A 283 6.89 -7.81 1.51
C VAL A 283 6.43 -7.69 2.96
N GLN A 284 5.59 -6.69 3.25
CA GLN A 284 5.11 -6.45 4.60
C GLN A 284 4.13 -7.55 5.02
N THR A 285 4.29 -8.06 6.25
CA THR A 285 3.74 -9.36 6.68
C THR A 285 2.22 -9.39 6.82
N SER A 286 1.65 -10.57 6.59
CA SER A 286 0.22 -10.84 6.53
C SER A 286 -0.56 -10.69 7.85
N LEU A 287 -1.86 -10.42 7.72
CA LEU A 287 -2.85 -10.31 8.81
C LEU A 287 -2.98 -11.57 9.69
N ALA A 288 -2.42 -12.71 9.25
CA ALA A 288 -2.34 -13.95 10.03
C ALA A 288 -1.68 -13.74 11.41
N ALA A 289 -0.77 -12.77 11.56
CA ALA A 289 -0.13 -12.43 12.83
C ALA A 289 -1.09 -11.81 13.89
N HIS A 290 -2.33 -11.49 13.53
CA HIS A 290 -3.30 -10.82 14.42
C HIS A 290 -4.60 -11.62 14.66
N ILE A 291 -4.67 -12.88 14.21
CA ILE A 291 -5.82 -13.76 14.48
C ILE A 291 -5.38 -14.91 15.38
N HIS A 292 -5.65 -14.80 16.69
CA HIS A 292 -5.47 -15.89 17.64
C HIS A 292 -6.43 -17.05 17.31
N VAL A 293 -5.93 -18.06 16.60
CA VAL A 293 -6.58 -19.37 16.51
C VAL A 293 -6.16 -20.19 17.72
N LEU A 294 -7.09 -20.41 18.65
CA LEU A 294 -6.90 -21.34 19.76
C LEU A 294 -6.69 -22.77 19.21
N PRO A 295 -5.66 -23.51 19.65
CA PRO A 295 -5.51 -24.92 19.29
C PRO A 295 -6.67 -25.75 19.83
N PRO A 296 -7.16 -26.77 19.09
CA PRO A 296 -8.13 -27.72 19.63
C PRO A 296 -7.49 -28.57 20.72
N THR A 297 -8.22 -28.82 21.81
CA THR A 297 -7.77 -29.72 22.88
C THR A 297 -7.74 -31.18 22.38
N PRO A 298 -6.67 -31.95 22.63
CA PRO A 298 -6.59 -33.34 22.22
C PRO A 298 -7.44 -34.22 23.15
N GLY A 299 -8.72 -34.42 22.82
CA GLY A 299 -9.61 -35.17 23.73
C GLY A 299 -11.00 -35.55 23.23
N THR A 300 -11.40 -35.33 21.97
CA THR A 300 -12.67 -35.88 21.45
C THR A 300 -12.65 -36.04 19.93
N ALA A 301 -13.04 -37.22 19.43
CA ALA A 301 -13.17 -37.49 18.01
C ALA A 301 -14.56 -37.06 17.51
N ALA A 302 -14.66 -35.85 16.96
CA ALA A 302 -15.87 -35.34 16.29
C ALA A 302 -15.49 -34.67 14.97
N ALA A 303 -16.31 -34.84 13.93
CA ALA A 303 -16.00 -34.37 12.58
C ALA A 303 -16.02 -32.83 12.48
N PRO A 304 -15.10 -32.21 11.71
CA PRO A 304 -15.04 -30.75 11.58
C PRO A 304 -16.22 -30.19 10.79
N SER A 305 -17.06 -29.40 11.44
CA SER A 305 -18.12 -28.63 10.79
C SER A 305 -17.59 -27.29 10.24
N PRO A 306 -18.24 -26.68 9.22
CA PRO A 306 -17.65 -25.52 8.53
C PRO A 306 -17.69 -24.24 9.37
N LEU A 307 -16.51 -23.77 9.82
CA LEU A 307 -16.36 -22.50 10.53
C LEU A 307 -16.80 -21.31 9.66
N LYS A 308 -17.88 -20.63 10.08
CA LYS A 308 -18.33 -19.36 9.48
C LYS A 308 -17.31 -18.26 9.75
N ARG A 309 -16.41 -18.00 8.79
CA ARG A 309 -15.45 -16.88 8.84
C ARG A 309 -16.21 -15.55 8.97
N GLN A 310 -15.95 -14.80 10.05
CA GLN A 310 -16.50 -13.46 10.23
C GLN A 310 -15.84 -12.46 9.24
N PRO A 311 -16.54 -11.42 8.78
CA PRO A 311 -15.94 -10.38 7.93
C PRO A 311 -14.96 -9.53 8.73
N LEU A 312 -13.73 -9.34 8.21
CA LEU A 312 -12.72 -8.47 8.84
C LEU A 312 -13.07 -6.98 8.72
N THR A 313 -13.93 -6.61 7.77
CA THR A 313 -14.34 -5.24 7.48
C THR A 313 -15.38 -4.73 8.48
N ARG A 314 -15.07 -3.61 9.15
CA ARG A 314 -15.99 -2.91 10.07
C ARG A 314 -16.69 -1.75 9.35
N LYS A 315 -17.96 -1.48 9.72
CA LYS A 315 -18.77 -0.35 9.18
C LYS A 315 -17.95 0.93 9.08
N GLY A 316 -17.89 1.51 7.88
CA GLY A 316 -17.26 2.82 7.63
C GLY A 316 -15.73 2.87 7.61
N LYS A 317 -15.01 1.75 7.78
CA LYS A 317 -13.55 1.70 7.60
C LYS A 317 -13.17 0.82 6.41
N THR A 318 -12.31 1.35 5.54
CA THR A 318 -11.71 0.61 4.42
C THR A 318 -10.56 -0.24 4.96
N LEU A 319 -10.53 -1.53 4.64
CA LEU A 319 -9.42 -2.43 4.95
C LEU A 319 -8.42 -2.39 3.79
N HIS A 320 -7.23 -1.84 4.02
CA HIS A 320 -6.16 -1.82 3.01
C HIS A 320 -5.36 -3.12 3.10
N LEU A 321 -5.19 -3.82 1.99
CA LEU A 321 -4.42 -5.05 1.87
C LEU A 321 -3.20 -4.83 0.96
N PHE A 322 -2.04 -5.26 1.45
CA PHE A 322 -0.74 -5.09 0.80
C PHE A 322 -0.07 -6.43 0.49
N ALA A 323 -0.19 -7.43 1.39
CA ALA A 323 0.34 -8.77 1.17
C ALA A 323 -0.49 -9.55 0.13
N PRO A 324 0.13 -10.16 -0.91
CA PRO A 324 -0.58 -10.99 -1.89
C PRO A 324 -1.41 -12.13 -1.28
N GLU A 325 -0.93 -12.69 -0.17
CA GLU A 325 -1.57 -13.77 0.58
C GLU A 325 -2.88 -13.31 1.22
N ASP A 326 -2.91 -12.13 1.83
CA ASP A 326 -4.12 -11.55 2.43
C ASP A 326 -5.15 -11.17 1.35
N VAL A 327 -4.67 -10.61 0.22
CA VAL A 327 -5.51 -10.33 -0.95
C VAL A 327 -6.20 -11.60 -1.43
N ALA A 328 -5.45 -12.70 -1.58
CA ALA A 328 -6.01 -13.99 -1.98
C ALA A 328 -6.96 -14.58 -0.91
N ALA A 329 -6.62 -14.49 0.37
CA ALA A 329 -7.40 -15.09 1.46
C ALA A 329 -8.71 -14.35 1.77
N HIS A 330 -8.79 -13.04 1.49
CA HIS A 330 -9.93 -12.18 1.84
C HIS A 330 -10.74 -11.68 0.64
N THR A 331 -10.24 -11.85 -0.59
CA THR A 331 -10.91 -11.37 -1.83
C THR A 331 -10.92 -12.45 -2.91
N PRO A 332 -11.70 -12.28 -3.99
CA PRO A 332 -11.65 -13.15 -5.17
C PRO A 332 -10.54 -12.73 -6.16
N CYS A 333 -9.46 -12.12 -5.68
CA CYS A 333 -8.33 -11.69 -6.50
C CYS A 333 -7.02 -12.33 -6.03
N THR A 334 -6.10 -12.62 -6.94
CA THR A 334 -4.66 -12.72 -6.62
C THR A 334 -3.94 -11.49 -7.19
N ILE A 335 -2.93 -10.96 -6.50
CA ILE A 335 -2.01 -9.95 -7.04
C ILE A 335 -0.59 -10.54 -7.17
N ILE A 336 0.10 -10.18 -8.26
CA ILE A 336 1.50 -10.50 -8.51
C ILE A 336 2.23 -9.19 -8.79
N HIS A 337 3.09 -8.76 -7.87
CA HIS A 337 3.91 -7.55 -8.02
C HIS A 337 5.17 -7.83 -8.84
N ASN A 338 5.72 -6.78 -9.48
CA ASN A 338 6.91 -6.86 -10.34
C ASN A 338 6.80 -7.95 -11.42
N PHE A 339 5.62 -8.11 -12.01
CA PHE A 339 5.23 -9.26 -12.83
C PHE A 339 6.10 -9.46 -14.09
N LEU A 340 6.41 -8.37 -14.81
CA LEU A 340 7.29 -8.40 -15.97
C LEU A 340 8.73 -7.97 -15.60
N PRO A 341 9.75 -8.37 -16.38
CA PRO A 341 11.07 -7.74 -16.31
C PRO A 341 10.96 -6.21 -16.48
N ALA A 342 11.67 -5.44 -15.65
CA ALA A 342 11.50 -3.98 -15.59
C ALA A 342 11.67 -3.25 -16.94
N ALA A 343 12.58 -3.73 -17.79
CA ALA A 343 12.76 -3.23 -19.15
C ALA A 343 11.52 -3.47 -20.04
N GLN A 344 10.87 -4.63 -19.93
CA GLN A 344 9.67 -4.98 -20.68
C GLN A 344 8.44 -4.22 -20.17
N ALA A 345 8.29 -4.07 -18.85
CA ALA A 345 7.27 -3.21 -18.24
C ALA A 345 7.41 -1.74 -18.70
N THR A 346 8.64 -1.23 -18.75
CA THR A 346 8.95 0.14 -19.21
C THR A 346 8.68 0.31 -20.70
N ALA A 347 9.04 -0.66 -21.54
CA ALA A 347 8.80 -0.61 -22.98
C ALA A 347 7.29 -0.62 -23.31
N LEU A 348 6.52 -1.49 -22.64
CA LEU A 348 5.06 -1.55 -22.77
C LEU A 348 4.38 -0.28 -22.24
N LEU A 349 4.87 0.29 -21.14
CA LEU A 349 4.34 1.55 -20.61
C LEU A 349 4.57 2.71 -21.59
N ARG A 350 5.73 2.81 -22.25
CA ARG A 350 5.99 3.85 -23.26
C ARG A 350 5.05 3.70 -24.46
N GLU A 351 5.01 2.51 -25.06
CA GLU A 351 4.13 2.20 -26.19
C GLU A 351 2.65 2.55 -25.90
N LEU A 352 2.17 2.25 -24.68
CA LEU A 352 0.80 2.55 -24.29
C LEU A 352 0.55 3.99 -23.80
N LEU A 353 1.59 4.76 -23.46
CA LEU A 353 1.49 6.20 -23.25
C LEU A 353 1.38 6.92 -24.60
N ASP A 354 2.14 6.49 -25.60
CA ASP A 354 2.08 7.03 -26.96
C ASP A 354 0.69 6.75 -27.57
N GLU A 355 0.22 5.49 -27.48
CA GLU A 355 -1.14 5.10 -27.88
C GLU A 355 -2.25 5.82 -27.08
N SER A 356 -1.99 6.27 -25.84
CA SER A 356 -3.01 6.93 -25.01
C SER A 356 -3.51 8.25 -25.60
N ALA A 357 -2.72 8.88 -26.48
CA ALA A 357 -3.15 10.05 -27.26
C ALA A 357 -4.33 9.75 -28.21
N HIS A 358 -4.58 8.47 -28.52
CA HIS A 358 -5.71 8.03 -29.33
C HIS A 358 -6.90 7.50 -28.49
N PHE A 359 -6.84 7.49 -27.16
CA PHE A 359 -7.90 6.92 -26.34
C PHE A 359 -9.13 7.84 -26.26
N ALA A 360 -10.32 7.26 -26.24
CA ALA A 360 -11.58 8.01 -26.18
C ALA A 360 -12.20 7.96 -24.78
N ARG A 361 -12.73 9.09 -24.30
CA ARG A 361 -13.75 9.09 -23.24
C ARG A 361 -15.10 8.78 -23.86
N TYR A 362 -15.78 7.75 -23.37
CA TYR A 362 -17.07 7.31 -23.92
C TYR A 362 -18.25 7.97 -23.18
N ARG A 363 -19.34 8.26 -23.91
CA ARG A 363 -20.60 8.77 -23.35
C ARG A 363 -21.62 7.65 -23.19
N PHE A 364 -22.40 7.72 -22.11
CA PHE A 364 -23.41 6.73 -21.75
C PHE A 364 -24.55 7.40 -20.96
N GLN A 365 -25.67 6.70 -20.77
CA GLN A 365 -26.85 7.21 -20.07
C GLN A 365 -27.00 6.57 -18.69
N LEU A 366 -27.08 7.41 -17.65
CA LEU A 366 -27.28 7.01 -16.26
C LEU A 366 -28.40 7.87 -15.64
N PHE A 367 -29.45 7.22 -15.11
CA PHE A 367 -30.67 7.89 -14.62
C PHE A 367 -31.24 8.91 -15.62
N ASP A 368 -31.33 8.51 -16.88
CA ASP A 368 -31.79 9.31 -18.04
C ASP A 368 -31.02 10.62 -18.29
N ARG A 369 -29.79 10.72 -17.76
CA ARG A 369 -28.83 11.79 -18.08
C ARG A 369 -27.66 11.21 -18.87
N ALA A 370 -27.28 11.88 -19.96
CA ALA A 370 -26.04 11.59 -20.65
C ALA A 370 -24.85 12.05 -19.78
N VAL A 371 -23.92 11.13 -19.53
CA VAL A 371 -22.68 11.33 -18.77
C VAL A 371 -21.49 10.83 -19.58
N GLU A 372 -20.29 11.24 -19.21
CA GLU A 372 -19.03 10.88 -19.87
C GLU A 372 -18.12 10.13 -18.91
N SER A 373 -17.32 9.19 -19.42
CA SER A 373 -16.32 8.47 -18.63
C SER A 373 -15.27 9.43 -18.06
N PRO A 374 -14.96 9.38 -16.75
CA PRO A 374 -13.88 10.18 -16.18
C PRO A 374 -12.51 9.85 -16.78
N HIS A 375 -12.27 8.59 -17.11
CA HIS A 375 -11.02 8.07 -17.68
C HIS A 375 -11.16 7.79 -19.18
N SER A 376 -10.05 7.85 -19.93
CA SER A 376 -10.02 7.49 -21.36
C SER A 376 -9.68 6.00 -21.56
N ALA A 377 -10.19 5.41 -22.65
CA ALA A 377 -9.95 4.00 -22.94
C ALA A 377 -9.88 3.69 -24.45
N CYS A 378 -9.29 2.54 -24.78
CA CYS A 378 -9.34 1.90 -26.09
C CYS A 378 -9.48 0.37 -25.95
N VAL A 379 -10.10 -0.28 -26.93
CA VAL A 379 -10.27 -1.74 -27.00
C VAL A 379 -9.28 -2.31 -28.01
N TYR A 380 -8.61 -3.39 -27.65
CA TYR A 380 -7.60 -4.07 -28.47
C TYR A 380 -8.01 -5.52 -28.78
N VAL A 381 -7.77 -5.95 -30.02
CA VAL A 381 -8.08 -7.29 -30.57
C VAL A 381 -6.89 -7.85 -31.37
N SER A 382 -6.89 -9.14 -31.73
CA SER A 382 -5.73 -9.83 -32.30
C SER A 382 -5.57 -9.58 -33.80
N THR A 383 -6.67 -9.56 -34.57
CA THR A 383 -6.65 -9.47 -36.05
C THR A 383 -7.41 -8.27 -36.63
N ALA A 384 -7.18 -8.01 -37.93
CA ALA A 384 -7.94 -7.00 -38.69
C ALA A 384 -9.42 -7.37 -38.87
N ASP A 385 -9.73 -8.67 -38.92
CA ASP A 385 -11.09 -9.18 -39.07
C ASP A 385 -11.87 -9.05 -37.77
N GLU A 386 -11.22 -9.33 -36.64
CA GLU A 386 -11.75 -9.02 -35.31
C GLU A 386 -11.94 -7.51 -35.13
N TYR A 387 -11.04 -6.65 -35.64
CA TYR A 387 -11.25 -5.20 -35.58
C TYR A 387 -12.55 -4.80 -36.30
N ARG A 388 -12.80 -5.37 -37.49
CA ARG A 388 -14.06 -5.16 -38.22
C ARG A 388 -15.26 -5.67 -37.42
N GLN A 389 -15.22 -6.91 -36.92
CA GLN A 389 -16.30 -7.54 -36.13
C GLN A 389 -16.58 -6.79 -34.82
N HIS A 390 -15.56 -6.36 -34.09
CA HIS A 390 -15.72 -5.63 -32.83
C HIS A 390 -16.25 -4.20 -33.04
N THR A 391 -16.04 -3.63 -34.22
CA THR A 391 -16.60 -2.33 -34.61
C THR A 391 -18.05 -2.43 -35.10
N SER A 392 -18.46 -3.56 -35.70
CA SER A 392 -19.79 -3.71 -36.36
C SER A 392 -20.78 -4.67 -35.69
N GLU A 393 -20.31 -5.68 -34.93
CA GLU A 393 -21.14 -6.72 -34.30
C GLU A 393 -21.14 -6.65 -32.77
N TYR A 394 -20.02 -6.30 -32.13
CA TYR A 394 -19.91 -6.21 -30.67
C TYR A 394 -20.40 -4.87 -30.11
N THR A 395 -21.18 -4.91 -29.03
CA THR A 395 -21.72 -3.71 -28.36
C THR A 395 -21.24 -3.61 -26.93
N TYR A 396 -20.68 -2.46 -26.56
CA TYR A 396 -20.13 -2.15 -25.24
C TYR A 396 -20.88 -0.94 -24.65
N GLY A 397 -21.44 -1.06 -23.45
CA GLY A 397 -22.34 -0.02 -22.95
C GLY A 397 -23.53 0.23 -23.91
N GLY A 398 -24.07 -0.82 -24.53
CA GLY A 398 -25.19 -0.70 -25.50
C GLY A 398 -24.85 0.07 -26.80
N THR A 399 -23.57 0.35 -27.07
CA THR A 399 -23.09 1.11 -28.23
C THR A 399 -21.98 0.36 -28.97
N TYR A 400 -21.91 0.50 -30.28
CA TYR A 400 -20.73 0.10 -31.04
C TYR A 400 -19.56 1.04 -30.72
N ARG A 401 -18.33 0.51 -30.66
CA ARG A 401 -17.11 1.32 -30.43
C ARG A 401 -16.43 1.55 -31.77
N SER A 402 -16.33 2.81 -32.20
CA SER A 402 -15.56 3.22 -33.38
C SER A 402 -14.04 3.16 -33.17
N ASN A 403 -13.59 3.16 -31.92
CA ASN A 403 -12.18 3.17 -31.52
C ASN A 403 -11.78 1.82 -30.91
N VAL A 404 -11.69 0.82 -31.77
CA VAL A 404 -11.03 -0.47 -31.53
C VAL A 404 -9.69 -0.43 -32.28
N ARG A 405 -8.65 -1.10 -31.78
CA ARG A 405 -7.31 -1.16 -32.40
C ARG A 405 -6.78 -2.60 -32.42
N GLN A 406 -5.77 -2.86 -33.25
CA GLN A 406 -5.04 -4.13 -33.22
C GLN A 406 -4.03 -4.14 -32.08
N ILE A 407 -3.81 -5.30 -31.47
CA ILE A 407 -2.83 -5.50 -30.39
C ILE A 407 -1.42 -5.06 -30.80
N THR A 408 -0.81 -4.20 -29.98
CA THR A 408 0.50 -3.61 -30.23
C THR A 408 1.65 -4.63 -30.06
N PRO A 409 2.85 -4.36 -30.61
CA PRO A 409 4.01 -5.22 -30.47
C PRO A 409 4.39 -5.59 -29.01
N GLN A 410 4.43 -4.66 -28.06
CA GLN A 410 4.74 -5.03 -26.67
C GLN A 410 3.56 -5.73 -25.98
N MET A 411 2.30 -5.33 -26.25
CA MET A 411 1.12 -6.04 -25.70
C MET A 411 1.11 -7.51 -26.11
N ARG A 412 1.41 -7.81 -27.39
CA ARG A 412 1.53 -9.17 -27.92
C ARG A 412 2.64 -9.95 -27.19
N ARG A 413 3.83 -9.36 -27.05
CA ARG A 413 4.98 -9.95 -26.34
C ARG A 413 4.70 -10.31 -24.88
N VAL A 414 3.88 -9.54 -24.16
CA VAL A 414 3.55 -9.85 -22.75
C VAL A 414 2.35 -10.79 -22.60
N SER A 415 1.47 -10.88 -23.60
CA SER A 415 0.21 -11.65 -23.50
C SER A 415 0.45 -13.13 -23.21
N GLY A 416 1.53 -13.72 -23.74
CA GLY A 416 1.92 -15.11 -23.41
C GLY A 416 2.37 -15.32 -21.97
N ALA A 417 2.97 -14.30 -21.34
CA ALA A 417 3.28 -14.35 -19.91
C ALA A 417 2.01 -14.21 -19.07
N VAL A 418 1.12 -13.26 -19.43
CA VAL A 418 -0.17 -13.05 -18.76
C VAL A 418 -1.04 -14.30 -18.81
N GLN A 419 -1.17 -14.94 -19.98
CA GLN A 419 -1.94 -16.18 -20.13
C GLN A 419 -1.46 -17.27 -19.18
N ARG A 420 -0.14 -17.56 -19.14
CA ARG A 420 0.40 -18.59 -18.24
C ARG A 420 0.11 -18.26 -16.78
N ALA A 421 0.46 -17.05 -16.34
CA ALA A 421 0.29 -16.63 -14.94
C ALA A 421 -1.18 -16.63 -14.48
N VAL A 422 -2.12 -16.21 -15.33
CA VAL A 422 -3.56 -16.31 -15.03
C VAL A 422 -3.98 -17.77 -14.88
N ASN A 423 -3.57 -18.65 -15.80
CA ASN A 423 -3.93 -20.07 -15.73
C ASN A 423 -3.25 -20.82 -14.57
N ASP A 424 -2.04 -20.44 -14.17
CA ASP A 424 -1.37 -20.96 -12.98
C ASP A 424 -2.11 -20.56 -11.70
N GLU A 425 -2.45 -19.27 -11.56
CA GLU A 425 -3.22 -18.79 -10.40
C GLU A 425 -4.64 -19.34 -10.36
N VAL A 426 -5.31 -19.55 -11.50
CA VAL A 426 -6.64 -20.20 -11.55
C VAL A 426 -6.55 -21.65 -11.08
N ARG A 427 -5.57 -22.43 -11.56
CA ARG A 427 -5.32 -23.81 -11.08
C ARG A 427 -5.01 -23.84 -9.58
N LYS A 428 -4.20 -22.89 -9.10
CA LYS A 428 -3.87 -22.72 -7.68
C LYS A 428 -5.10 -22.35 -6.83
N ARG A 429 -5.94 -21.42 -7.29
CA ARG A 429 -7.22 -21.00 -6.66
C ARG A 429 -8.18 -22.18 -6.53
N ILE A 430 -8.43 -22.89 -7.63
CA ILE A 430 -9.28 -24.10 -7.66
C ILE A 430 -8.84 -25.11 -6.60
N ARG A 431 -7.54 -25.45 -6.56
CA ARG A 431 -6.97 -26.44 -5.64
C ARG A 431 -7.02 -26.03 -4.15
N SER A 432 -6.99 -24.73 -3.83
CA SER A 432 -6.76 -24.24 -2.46
C SER A 432 -7.93 -23.48 -1.82
N HIS A 433 -8.83 -22.90 -2.63
CA HIS A 433 -9.92 -22.04 -2.14
C HIS A 433 -11.32 -22.58 -2.48
N TYR A 434 -11.47 -23.42 -3.51
CA TYR A 434 -12.79 -23.89 -3.95
C TYR A 434 -13.19 -25.24 -3.33
N PRO A 435 -14.50 -25.51 -3.14
CA PRO A 435 -14.97 -26.73 -2.48
C PRO A 435 -14.46 -28.01 -3.14
N GLY A 436 -13.82 -28.88 -2.34
CA GLY A 436 -13.30 -30.16 -2.79
C GLY A 436 -12.18 -30.07 -3.84
N GLY A 437 -11.54 -28.91 -4.01
CA GLY A 437 -10.48 -28.71 -5.00
C GLY A 437 -10.98 -28.67 -6.46
N LYS A 438 -12.28 -28.43 -6.69
CA LYS A 438 -12.94 -28.47 -8.00
C LYS A 438 -13.33 -27.07 -8.49
N LYS A 439 -13.48 -26.92 -9.81
CA LYS A 439 -13.97 -25.68 -10.44
C LYS A 439 -15.39 -25.35 -9.95
N LEU A 440 -15.75 -24.06 -9.94
CA LEU A 440 -17.10 -23.63 -9.59
C LEU A 440 -18.09 -24.02 -10.69
N ARG A 441 -19.38 -24.14 -10.32
CA ARG A 441 -20.46 -24.29 -11.30
C ARG A 441 -20.49 -23.08 -12.25
N TYR A 442 -20.63 -23.35 -13.54
CA TYR A 442 -20.54 -22.41 -14.67
C TYR A 442 -19.12 -21.90 -15.01
N GLN A 443 -18.09 -22.27 -14.25
CA GLN A 443 -16.71 -21.95 -14.60
C GLN A 443 -16.22 -22.89 -15.70
N SER A 444 -15.65 -22.34 -16.79
CA SER A 444 -15.10 -23.17 -17.87
C SER A 444 -13.88 -23.98 -17.37
N PRO A 445 -13.72 -25.26 -17.77
CA PRO A 445 -12.54 -26.08 -17.47
C PRO A 445 -11.39 -25.88 -18.47
N LYS A 446 -11.67 -25.22 -19.61
CA LYS A 446 -10.72 -24.90 -20.68
C LYS A 446 -9.66 -23.90 -20.19
N GLU A 447 -8.51 -23.85 -20.87
CA GLU A 447 -7.51 -22.82 -20.62
C GLU A 447 -8.08 -21.42 -20.94
N TRP A 448 -7.83 -20.45 -20.05
CA TRP A 448 -8.20 -19.04 -20.26
C TRP A 448 -7.27 -18.41 -21.30
N MET A 449 -7.83 -17.76 -22.33
CA MET A 449 -7.06 -17.23 -23.47
C MET A 449 -7.35 -15.73 -23.67
N PRO A 450 -6.37 -14.82 -23.58
CA PRO A 450 -6.61 -13.40 -23.82
C PRO A 450 -6.83 -13.16 -25.32
N ASN A 451 -8.07 -12.83 -25.71
CA ASN A 451 -8.44 -12.46 -27.09
C ASN A 451 -9.12 -11.08 -27.20
N ALA A 452 -9.39 -10.42 -26.07
CA ALA A 452 -9.76 -9.01 -26.01
C ALA A 452 -9.00 -8.30 -24.89
N ALA A 453 -8.62 -7.03 -25.07
CA ALA A 453 -8.04 -6.21 -24.01
C ALA A 453 -8.68 -4.81 -23.98
N PHE A 454 -8.90 -4.30 -22.77
CA PHE A 454 -9.38 -2.94 -22.53
C PHE A 454 -8.25 -2.17 -21.87
N VAL A 455 -7.60 -1.27 -22.61
CA VAL A 455 -6.55 -0.40 -22.08
C VAL A 455 -7.20 0.89 -21.62
N ASN A 456 -7.06 1.20 -20.35
CA ASN A 456 -7.60 2.40 -19.72
C ASN A 456 -6.42 3.29 -19.29
N CYS A 457 -6.47 4.58 -19.61
CA CYS A 457 -5.57 5.59 -19.07
C CYS A 457 -6.30 6.40 -18.00
N TYR A 458 -5.68 6.53 -16.83
CA TYR A 458 -6.11 7.39 -15.73
C TYR A 458 -5.11 8.52 -15.59
N ASP A 459 -5.42 9.69 -16.13
CA ASP A 459 -4.57 10.88 -16.08
C ASP A 459 -4.81 11.69 -14.80
N GLY A 460 -3.84 11.62 -13.87
CA GLY A 460 -3.91 12.35 -12.62
C GLY A 460 -4.90 11.80 -11.57
N PRO A 461 -5.17 12.57 -10.50
CA PRO A 461 -5.83 12.08 -9.30
C PRO A 461 -7.35 11.92 -9.41
N ALA A 462 -8.02 12.71 -10.25
CA ALA A 462 -9.48 12.76 -10.33
C ALA A 462 -10.10 11.63 -11.19
N GLU A 463 -9.35 11.09 -12.16
CA GLU A 463 -9.85 10.05 -13.05
C GLU A 463 -10.05 8.72 -12.30
N SER A 464 -11.20 8.09 -12.56
CA SER A 464 -11.73 7.01 -11.72
C SER A 464 -12.75 6.14 -12.48
N VAL A 465 -13.11 5.00 -11.89
CA VAL A 465 -14.27 4.19 -12.29
C VAL A 465 -15.02 3.72 -11.05
N GLY A 466 -16.33 3.96 -10.98
CA GLY A 466 -17.17 3.63 -9.83
C GLY A 466 -17.41 2.12 -9.65
N PHE A 467 -18.07 1.74 -8.55
CA PHE A 467 -18.31 0.34 -8.20
C PHE A 467 -19.19 -0.40 -9.21
N HIS A 468 -18.56 -1.27 -10.01
CA HIS A 468 -19.19 -2.07 -11.06
C HIS A 468 -18.71 -3.52 -11.06
N ALA A 469 -19.24 -4.32 -11.98
CA ALA A 469 -18.72 -5.63 -12.36
C ALA A 469 -18.67 -5.67 -13.90
N ASP A 470 -17.83 -6.53 -14.46
CA ASP A 470 -17.60 -6.62 -15.91
C ASP A 470 -18.87 -7.03 -16.69
N GLU A 471 -19.02 -6.53 -17.93
CA GLU A 471 -20.16 -6.87 -18.79
C GLU A 471 -20.03 -8.31 -19.31
N LEU A 472 -20.72 -9.25 -18.63
CA LEU A 472 -20.62 -10.70 -18.86
C LEU A 472 -21.08 -11.19 -20.25
N THR A 473 -21.68 -10.33 -21.08
CA THR A 473 -22.32 -10.65 -22.38
C THR A 473 -21.49 -11.58 -23.27
N TYR A 474 -20.18 -11.34 -23.37
CA TYR A 474 -19.25 -12.08 -24.23
C TYR A 474 -18.25 -12.95 -23.44
N LEU A 475 -18.07 -12.66 -22.15
CA LEU A 475 -17.23 -13.43 -21.22
C LEU A 475 -17.92 -14.73 -20.78
N GLY A 476 -19.24 -14.69 -20.62
CA GLY A 476 -20.04 -15.75 -20.01
C GLY A 476 -20.09 -15.67 -18.47
N PRO A 477 -20.75 -16.65 -17.84
CA PRO A 477 -20.80 -16.77 -16.39
C PRO A 477 -19.42 -17.13 -15.81
N ARG A 478 -19.19 -16.77 -14.53
CA ARG A 478 -17.97 -17.13 -13.77
C ARG A 478 -16.65 -16.72 -14.46
N ALA A 479 -16.66 -15.53 -15.05
CA ALA A 479 -15.58 -15.01 -15.87
C ALA A 479 -14.29 -14.69 -15.08
N ILE A 480 -13.14 -15.07 -15.65
CA ILE A 480 -11.80 -14.74 -15.15
C ILE A 480 -11.24 -13.56 -15.94
N ILE A 481 -10.60 -12.61 -15.26
CA ILE A 481 -10.07 -11.36 -15.87
C ILE A 481 -8.63 -11.12 -15.37
N GLY A 482 -7.70 -10.86 -16.29
CA GLY A 482 -6.31 -10.51 -15.96
C GLY A 482 -6.05 -9.02 -16.17
N SER A 483 -5.69 -8.27 -15.12
CA SER A 483 -5.53 -6.81 -15.18
C SER A 483 -4.10 -6.38 -14.84
N LEU A 484 -3.33 -5.97 -15.85
CA LEU A 484 -1.94 -5.50 -15.69
C LEU A 484 -1.91 -3.99 -15.47
N SER A 485 -1.30 -3.56 -14.36
CA SER A 485 -1.14 -2.15 -13.96
C SER A 485 0.26 -1.63 -14.29
N LEU A 486 0.34 -0.47 -14.94
CA LEU A 486 1.60 0.21 -15.31
C LEU A 486 1.51 1.71 -15.01
N GLY A 487 2.66 2.34 -14.81
CA GLY A 487 2.73 3.75 -14.41
C GLY A 487 2.48 3.94 -12.92
N VAL A 488 1.73 4.98 -12.54
CA VAL A 488 1.46 5.36 -11.14
C VAL A 488 0.53 4.36 -10.44
N GLU A 489 0.71 4.19 -9.14
CA GLU A 489 -0.18 3.44 -8.27
C GLU A 489 -1.62 4.01 -8.23
N ARG A 490 -2.62 3.12 -8.08
CA ARG A 490 -3.98 3.49 -7.63
C ARG A 490 -4.53 2.40 -6.70
N GLU A 491 -5.50 2.80 -5.88
CA GLU A 491 -6.34 1.90 -5.11
C GLU A 491 -7.40 1.22 -5.99
N PHE A 492 -7.37 -0.11 -6.05
CA PHE A 492 -8.45 -0.94 -6.59
C PHE A 492 -9.31 -1.42 -5.41
N ARG A 493 -10.48 -0.80 -5.23
CA ARG A 493 -11.39 -1.14 -4.14
C ARG A 493 -12.39 -2.20 -4.56
N VAL A 494 -12.63 -3.18 -3.69
CA VAL A 494 -13.64 -4.22 -3.85
C VAL A 494 -14.63 -4.22 -2.67
N ARG A 495 -15.90 -4.52 -2.95
CA ARG A 495 -16.94 -4.74 -1.94
C ARG A 495 -17.85 -5.91 -2.33
N ARG A 496 -18.33 -6.69 -1.36
CA ARG A 496 -19.27 -7.80 -1.61
C ARG A 496 -20.65 -7.27 -1.98
N VAL A 497 -21.36 -8.01 -2.81
CA VAL A 497 -22.78 -7.75 -3.08
C VAL A 497 -23.64 -8.47 -2.04
N VAL A 498 -24.32 -7.67 -1.24
CA VAL A 498 -25.28 -8.11 -0.22
C VAL A 498 -26.63 -8.32 -0.89
N ALA A 499 -27.32 -9.42 -0.56
CA ALA A 499 -28.70 -9.59 -0.96
C ALA A 499 -29.60 -8.71 -0.09
N ASP A 500 -30.73 -8.26 -0.62
CA ASP A 500 -31.72 -7.57 0.20
C ASP A 500 -32.41 -8.59 1.12
N ASN A 501 -32.12 -8.55 2.43
CA ASN A 501 -32.89 -9.31 3.43
C ASN A 501 -34.36 -8.88 3.35
N ALA A 502 -35.25 -9.85 3.18
CA ALA A 502 -36.70 -9.66 3.07
C ALA A 502 -37.46 -10.22 4.29
N ASP A 503 -36.75 -10.36 5.42
CA ASP A 503 -37.10 -11.28 6.51
C ASP A 503 -36.71 -10.70 7.90
N GLU A 504 -36.69 -9.36 8.01
CA GLU A 504 -36.83 -8.65 9.28
C GLU A 504 -38.19 -7.94 9.20
N GLY A 505 -39.14 -8.34 10.05
CA GLY A 505 -40.54 -7.94 9.95
C GLY A 505 -40.83 -6.62 10.66
N ASP A 506 -40.86 -5.52 9.91
CA ASP A 506 -41.33 -4.22 10.40
C ASP A 506 -42.88 -4.20 10.46
N GLU A 507 -43.47 -4.66 11.57
CA GLU A 507 -44.86 -4.28 11.92
C GLU A 507 -44.93 -2.82 12.38
N ALA A 508 -44.79 -1.87 11.44
CA ALA A 508 -45.04 -0.46 11.70
C ALA A 508 -45.39 0.36 10.43
N GLY A 509 -46.66 0.75 10.31
CA GLY A 509 -47.07 1.97 9.60
C GLY A 509 -47.13 1.90 8.07
N GLU A 510 -48.33 1.95 7.51
CA GLU A 510 -48.54 2.31 6.10
C GLU A 510 -48.11 3.75 5.81
N THR A 511 -47.98 4.08 4.52
CA THR A 511 -47.80 5.45 3.97
C THR A 511 -46.37 6.03 4.04
N SER A 512 -45.49 5.57 3.14
CA SER A 512 -44.63 6.53 2.40
C SER A 512 -44.13 6.02 1.04
N THR A 513 -43.91 6.98 0.13
CA THR A 513 -43.58 6.84 -1.29
C THR A 513 -42.50 5.80 -1.67
N ARG A 514 -42.73 5.06 -2.77
CA ARG A 514 -41.75 4.18 -3.45
C ARG A 514 -40.51 4.95 -3.97
N LYS A 515 -39.53 5.26 -3.11
CA LYS A 515 -38.28 5.93 -3.50
C LYS A 515 -37.12 4.95 -3.75
N ASN A 516 -36.66 4.94 -5.00
CA ASN A 516 -35.40 4.38 -5.53
C ASN A 516 -34.67 3.31 -4.68
N THR A 517 -35.00 2.04 -4.90
CA THR A 517 -34.38 0.88 -4.24
C THR A 517 -32.92 0.62 -4.63
N GLN A 518 -32.31 1.38 -5.55
CA GLN A 518 -30.90 1.19 -5.90
C GLN A 518 -29.98 1.71 -4.79
N ALA A 519 -30.24 2.91 -4.26
CA ALA A 519 -29.41 3.55 -3.25
C ALA A 519 -29.33 2.76 -1.91
N SER A 520 -30.45 2.15 -1.48
CA SER A 520 -30.50 1.35 -0.25
C SER A 520 -29.66 0.08 -0.30
N SER A 521 -29.50 -0.53 -1.48
CA SER A 521 -28.60 -1.69 -1.65
C SER A 521 -27.12 -1.31 -1.63
N GLU A 522 -26.79 -0.09 -2.06
CA GLU A 522 -25.40 0.38 -2.10
C GLU A 522 -24.93 0.84 -0.71
N SER A 523 -25.78 1.54 0.06
CA SER A 523 -25.48 1.86 1.46
C SER A 523 -25.37 0.61 2.35
N ARG A 524 -26.17 -0.44 2.09
CA ARG A 524 -26.03 -1.76 2.75
C ARG A 524 -24.72 -2.48 2.38
N ALA A 525 -24.24 -2.35 1.14
CA ALA A 525 -22.93 -2.88 0.73
C ALA A 525 -21.77 -2.13 1.38
N ASP A 526 -21.83 -0.79 1.46
CA ASP A 526 -20.83 0.02 2.15
C ASP A 526 -20.84 -0.20 3.68
N ALA A 527 -21.98 -0.60 4.25
CA ALA A 527 -22.08 -1.03 5.65
C ALA A 527 -21.40 -2.39 5.93
N GLN A 528 -21.15 -3.24 4.92
CA GLN A 528 -20.26 -4.40 5.06
C GLN A 528 -18.77 -4.04 4.89
N GLY A 529 -18.47 -2.78 4.56
CA GLY A 529 -17.12 -2.23 4.40
C GLY A 529 -16.47 -2.57 3.07
N GLN A 530 -15.43 -1.80 2.74
CA GLN A 530 -14.68 -1.89 1.49
C GLN A 530 -13.29 -2.46 1.78
N ILE A 531 -12.73 -3.21 0.84
CA ILE A 531 -11.33 -3.65 0.85
C ILE A 531 -10.61 -2.88 -0.25
N SER A 532 -9.45 -2.29 0.05
CA SER A 532 -8.60 -1.61 -0.92
C SER A 532 -7.35 -2.44 -1.20
N ILE A 533 -7.11 -2.75 -2.47
CA ILE A 533 -5.92 -3.43 -2.96
C ILE A 533 -5.06 -2.38 -3.66
N HIS A 534 -3.83 -2.20 -3.19
CA HIS A 534 -2.89 -1.26 -3.81
C HIS A 534 -2.30 -1.87 -5.09
N LEU A 535 -2.41 -1.15 -6.22
CA LEU A 535 -1.91 -1.59 -7.53
C LEU A 535 -0.72 -0.72 -7.98
N PRO A 536 0.50 -0.94 -7.43
CA PRO A 536 1.70 -0.23 -7.87
C PRO A 536 2.14 -0.66 -9.28
N HIS A 537 3.13 0.05 -9.82
CA HIS A 537 3.73 -0.23 -11.12
C HIS A 537 4.03 -1.73 -11.32
N ASN A 538 3.76 -2.25 -12.53
CA ASN A 538 4.07 -3.61 -12.94
C ASN A 538 3.43 -4.70 -12.03
N SER A 539 2.18 -4.47 -11.63
CA SER A 539 1.37 -5.45 -10.86
C SER A 539 0.30 -6.08 -11.73
N LEU A 540 0.28 -7.41 -11.82
CA LEU A 540 -0.79 -8.20 -12.44
C LEU A 540 -1.81 -8.61 -11.37
N LEU A 541 -3.05 -8.18 -11.53
CA LEU A 541 -4.19 -8.59 -10.71
C LEU A 541 -5.04 -9.62 -11.47
N VAL A 542 -5.18 -10.82 -10.93
CA VAL A 542 -6.08 -11.86 -11.46
C VAL A 542 -7.39 -11.82 -10.68
N MET A 543 -8.48 -11.42 -11.33
CA MET A 543 -9.83 -11.58 -10.79
C MET A 543 -10.34 -12.98 -11.10
N HIS A 544 -10.60 -13.76 -10.06
CA HIS A 544 -11.06 -15.15 -10.16
C HIS A 544 -12.56 -15.26 -10.44
N ALA A 545 -12.98 -16.48 -10.75
CA ALA A 545 -14.29 -16.82 -11.30
C ALA A 545 -15.48 -16.30 -10.48
N GLU A 546 -15.35 -16.12 -9.16
CA GLU A 546 -16.43 -15.62 -8.30
C GLU A 546 -16.55 -14.09 -8.19
N MET A 547 -15.63 -13.34 -8.81
CA MET A 547 -15.54 -11.88 -8.68
C MET A 547 -16.78 -11.14 -9.19
N GLN A 548 -17.23 -11.45 -10.41
CA GLN A 548 -18.21 -10.59 -11.11
C GLN A 548 -19.66 -10.81 -10.64
N GLU A 549 -19.99 -11.99 -10.09
CA GLU A 549 -21.32 -12.25 -9.54
C GLU A 549 -21.46 -11.84 -8.08
N GLU A 550 -20.39 -11.92 -7.28
CA GLU A 550 -20.49 -11.79 -5.82
C GLU A 550 -19.85 -10.52 -5.24
N TRP A 551 -19.10 -9.78 -6.06
CA TRP A 551 -18.43 -8.53 -5.67
C TRP A 551 -18.66 -7.43 -6.72
N LYS A 552 -18.25 -6.20 -6.37
CA LYS A 552 -18.08 -5.07 -7.27
C LYS A 552 -16.71 -4.43 -7.03
N HIS A 553 -16.10 -3.87 -8.07
CA HIS A 553 -14.82 -3.18 -8.00
C HIS A 553 -14.85 -1.73 -8.53
N ALA A 554 -13.90 -0.92 -8.08
CA ALA A 554 -13.73 0.48 -8.45
C ALA A 554 -12.23 0.86 -8.49
N ILE A 555 -11.87 1.83 -9.33
CA ILE A 555 -10.66 2.65 -9.14
C ILE A 555 -11.15 3.98 -8.59
N VAL A 556 -10.81 4.29 -7.34
CA VAL A 556 -11.23 5.55 -6.70
C VAL A 556 -10.33 6.72 -7.11
N PRO A 557 -10.84 7.98 -7.07
CA PRO A 557 -9.99 9.15 -7.12
C PRO A 557 -8.96 9.12 -5.98
N ALA A 558 -7.71 9.49 -6.28
CA ALA A 558 -6.65 9.61 -5.29
C ALA A 558 -6.61 11.05 -4.74
N GLN A 559 -6.32 11.23 -3.45
CA GLN A 559 -6.10 12.57 -2.89
C GLN A 559 -4.71 13.12 -3.25
N THR A 560 -3.71 12.25 -3.26
CA THR A 560 -2.31 12.53 -3.60
C THR A 560 -1.77 11.44 -4.53
N ILE A 561 -0.76 11.78 -5.31
CA ILE A 561 -0.08 10.88 -6.25
C ILE A 561 1.43 11.07 -6.10
N SER A 562 2.16 9.97 -5.95
CA SER A 562 3.61 9.93 -6.17
C SER A 562 3.86 9.78 -7.68
N PRO A 563 4.48 10.75 -8.37
CA PRO A 563 4.70 10.65 -9.82
C PRO A 563 5.63 9.47 -10.17
N HIS A 564 5.29 8.77 -11.25
CA HIS A 564 6.10 7.65 -11.76
C HIS A 564 7.10 8.15 -12.81
N PRO A 565 8.41 7.79 -12.74
CA PRO A 565 9.47 8.41 -13.55
C PRO A 565 9.28 8.39 -15.08
N VAL A 566 8.45 7.48 -15.61
CA VAL A 566 8.20 7.34 -17.06
C VAL A 566 6.83 7.88 -17.48
N SER A 567 5.88 8.04 -16.55
CA SER A 567 4.47 8.36 -16.88
C SER A 567 3.91 9.58 -16.15
N GLY A 568 4.72 10.30 -15.38
CA GLY A 568 4.26 11.44 -14.58
C GLY A 568 3.15 10.99 -13.62
N ASN A 569 1.95 11.58 -13.77
CA ASN A 569 0.80 11.27 -12.92
C ASN A 569 -0.13 10.16 -13.50
N ARG A 570 0.20 9.64 -14.69
CA ARG A 570 -0.64 8.68 -15.44
C ARG A 570 -0.47 7.24 -14.96
N ARG A 571 -1.59 6.53 -14.88
CA ARG A 571 -1.67 5.07 -14.76
C ARG A 571 -2.28 4.47 -16.03
N ILE A 572 -1.63 3.46 -16.59
CA ILE A 572 -2.16 2.63 -17.67
C ILE A 572 -2.60 1.30 -17.06
N ASN A 573 -3.76 0.78 -17.46
CA ASN A 573 -4.27 -0.51 -17.02
C ASN A 573 -4.79 -1.34 -18.21
N ILE A 574 -4.18 -2.49 -18.47
CA ILE A 574 -4.62 -3.44 -19.49
C ILE A 574 -5.49 -4.51 -18.83
N THR A 575 -6.81 -4.43 -19.05
CA THR A 575 -7.76 -5.47 -18.62
C THR A 575 -7.92 -6.49 -19.74
N TYR A 576 -7.16 -7.57 -19.68
CA TYR A 576 -7.28 -8.73 -20.57
C TYR A 576 -8.54 -9.55 -20.24
N ARG A 577 -9.25 -9.95 -21.29
CA ARG A 577 -10.52 -10.65 -21.26
C ARG A 577 -10.49 -11.82 -22.24
N TRP A 578 -11.21 -12.88 -21.88
CA TRP A 578 -11.47 -14.01 -22.77
C TRP A 578 -12.94 -14.00 -23.18
N TYR A 579 -13.22 -13.75 -24.45
CA TYR A 579 -14.55 -13.86 -25.05
C TYR A 579 -14.72 -15.25 -25.66
N ARG A 580 -15.84 -15.90 -25.33
CA ARG A 580 -16.14 -17.28 -25.74
C ARG A 580 -16.84 -17.27 -27.10
N ASP A 581 -16.40 -18.11 -28.03
CA ASP A 581 -16.97 -18.19 -29.39
C ASP A 581 -18.46 -18.60 -29.38
N SER A 582 -18.85 -19.39 -28.37
CA SER A 582 -20.26 -19.71 -28.11
C SER A 582 -21.09 -18.44 -27.88
N LEU A 583 -20.55 -17.44 -27.18
CA LEU A 583 -21.21 -16.17 -26.87
C LEU A 583 -20.94 -15.05 -27.89
N HIS A 584 -20.47 -15.39 -29.10
CA HIS A 584 -20.35 -14.44 -30.22
C HIS A 584 -21.70 -13.72 -30.50
N PRO A 585 -21.73 -12.41 -30.83
CA PRO A 585 -22.95 -11.61 -30.98
C PRO A 585 -24.06 -12.20 -31.88
N ARG A 586 -23.68 -12.96 -32.93
CA ARG A 586 -24.61 -13.68 -33.82
C ARG A 586 -25.47 -14.72 -33.09
N ASN A 587 -24.92 -15.29 -32.02
CA ASN A 587 -25.54 -16.38 -31.29
C ASN A 587 -26.43 -15.86 -30.15
N THR A 588 -25.99 -14.76 -29.50
CA THR A 588 -26.68 -14.13 -28.36
C THR A 588 -28.08 -13.60 -28.74
N PRO A 589 -29.03 -13.56 -27.79
CA PRO A 589 -30.37 -13.09 -28.08
C PRO A 589 -30.42 -11.58 -28.33
N ARG A 590 -31.28 -11.16 -29.27
CA ARG A 590 -31.58 -9.75 -29.55
C ARG A 590 -32.89 -9.33 -28.87
N CYS A 591 -32.93 -8.09 -28.42
CA CYS A 591 -34.09 -7.47 -27.79
C CYS A 591 -35.18 -7.13 -28.81
N ARG A 592 -36.41 -6.85 -28.33
CA ARG A 592 -37.54 -6.38 -29.15
C ARG A 592 -37.24 -5.07 -29.92
N CYS A 593 -36.22 -4.32 -29.50
CA CYS A 593 -35.71 -3.12 -30.19
C CYS A 593 -34.50 -3.40 -31.13
N GLY A 594 -34.29 -4.64 -31.56
CA GLY A 594 -33.26 -5.05 -32.53
C GLY A 594 -31.81 -5.13 -32.01
N MET A 595 -31.48 -4.42 -30.93
CA MET A 595 -30.13 -4.44 -30.34
C MET A 595 -29.88 -5.70 -29.50
N HIS A 596 -28.61 -6.13 -29.38
CA HIS A 596 -28.22 -7.28 -28.57
C HIS A 596 -28.64 -7.12 -27.11
N ALA A 597 -29.12 -8.21 -26.49
CA ALA A 597 -29.34 -8.27 -25.06
C ALA A 597 -27.99 -8.43 -24.34
N ILE A 598 -27.88 -7.87 -23.13
CA ILE A 598 -26.70 -8.11 -22.28
C ILE A 598 -26.96 -9.25 -21.31
N LEU A 599 -25.90 -9.97 -20.96
CA LEU A 599 -25.93 -10.96 -19.88
C LEU A 599 -25.65 -10.26 -18.54
N ARG A 600 -26.46 -10.54 -17.52
CA ARG A 600 -26.18 -10.15 -16.13
C ARG A 600 -26.47 -11.30 -15.17
N CYS A 601 -25.70 -11.36 -14.09
CA CYS A 601 -26.06 -12.18 -12.93
C CYS A 601 -27.09 -11.44 -12.05
N ALA A 602 -28.09 -12.14 -11.55
CA ALA A 602 -29.03 -11.64 -10.57
C ALA A 602 -28.39 -11.70 -9.17
N GLN A 603 -28.16 -10.54 -8.54
CA GLN A 603 -27.43 -10.45 -7.27
C GLN A 603 -28.33 -10.09 -6.06
N ARG A 604 -29.50 -9.48 -6.29
CA ARG A 604 -30.29 -8.78 -5.26
C ARG A 604 -31.25 -9.67 -4.48
N LYS A 605 -32.18 -10.33 -5.17
CA LYS A 605 -33.17 -11.25 -4.59
C LYS A 605 -32.52 -12.59 -4.27
N ARG A 606 -32.79 -13.14 -3.09
CA ARG A 606 -32.16 -14.37 -2.56
C ARG A 606 -32.51 -15.60 -3.42
N GLU A 607 -33.77 -15.71 -3.82
CA GLU A 607 -34.35 -16.80 -4.62
C GLU A 607 -33.75 -16.88 -6.04
N SER A 608 -33.34 -15.74 -6.60
CA SER A 608 -32.70 -15.67 -7.93
C SER A 608 -31.18 -15.53 -7.88
N ARG A 609 -30.58 -15.49 -6.69
CA ARG A 609 -29.15 -15.12 -6.54
C ARG A 609 -28.26 -16.12 -7.28
N GLY A 610 -27.40 -15.64 -8.17
CA GLY A 610 -26.52 -16.49 -8.97
C GLY A 610 -27.15 -17.06 -10.25
N ARG A 611 -28.42 -16.76 -10.53
CA ARG A 611 -29.02 -17.04 -11.86
C ARG A 611 -28.63 -15.94 -12.84
N TYR A 612 -28.47 -16.29 -14.11
CA TYR A 612 -28.13 -15.34 -15.17
C TYR A 612 -29.34 -14.98 -16.01
N MET A 613 -29.39 -13.75 -16.51
CA MET A 613 -30.51 -13.21 -17.29
C MET A 613 -30.00 -12.38 -18.47
N TRP A 614 -30.65 -12.54 -19.62
CA TRP A 614 -30.54 -11.67 -20.78
C TRP A 614 -31.52 -10.52 -20.61
N MET A 615 -31.06 -9.27 -20.76
CA MET A 615 -31.93 -8.10 -20.62
C MET A 615 -31.63 -6.97 -21.61
N CYS A 616 -32.63 -6.11 -21.85
CA CYS A 616 -32.48 -4.93 -22.68
C CYS A 616 -31.56 -3.88 -22.03
N TYR A 617 -30.56 -3.43 -22.79
CA TYR A 617 -29.63 -2.37 -22.38
C TYR A 617 -29.77 -1.08 -23.18
N ALA A 618 -30.84 -0.95 -23.97
CA ALA A 618 -31.06 0.20 -24.85
C ALA A 618 -31.04 1.54 -24.09
N GLY A 619 -31.53 1.58 -22.85
CA GLY A 619 -31.55 2.80 -22.01
C GLY A 619 -30.19 3.26 -21.47
N PHE A 620 -29.09 2.54 -21.77
CA PHE A 620 -27.72 2.97 -21.42
C PHE A 620 -27.03 3.70 -22.60
N ALA A 621 -27.54 3.55 -23.82
CA ALA A 621 -27.11 4.33 -24.97
C ALA A 621 -27.83 5.70 -24.97
N PRO A 622 -27.11 6.83 -25.10
CA PRO A 622 -27.71 8.17 -25.03
C PRO A 622 -28.91 8.36 -25.97
N GLY A 623 -30.02 8.86 -25.42
CA GLY A 623 -31.25 9.18 -26.14
C GLY A 623 -32.15 7.97 -26.46
N LYS A 624 -31.77 6.75 -26.11
CA LYS A 624 -32.58 5.54 -26.29
C LYS A 624 -33.30 5.15 -24.99
N LYS A 625 -34.38 4.37 -25.11
CA LYS A 625 -35.17 3.84 -23.97
C LYS A 625 -35.14 2.31 -23.97
N SER A 626 -35.20 1.70 -22.78
CA SER A 626 -35.30 0.23 -22.65
C SER A 626 -36.63 -0.29 -23.19
N CYS A 627 -36.60 -1.37 -23.98
CA CYS A 627 -37.80 -2.04 -24.49
C CYS A 627 -38.34 -3.13 -23.55
N GLY A 628 -37.83 -3.20 -22.31
CA GLY A 628 -38.29 -4.16 -21.29
C GLY A 628 -38.01 -5.64 -21.59
N PHE A 629 -37.21 -5.97 -22.61
CA PHE A 629 -36.86 -7.37 -22.90
C PHE A 629 -36.11 -8.00 -21.73
N PHE A 630 -36.53 -9.21 -21.37
CA PHE A 630 -36.00 -10.04 -20.29
C PHE A 630 -36.17 -11.51 -20.67
N GLN A 631 -35.16 -12.34 -20.41
CA GLN A 631 -35.19 -13.79 -20.56
C GLN A 631 -34.19 -14.41 -19.56
N TRP A 632 -34.54 -15.52 -18.91
CA TRP A 632 -33.55 -16.27 -18.12
C TRP A 632 -32.50 -16.91 -19.05
N ALA A 633 -31.24 -16.88 -18.65
CA ALA A 633 -30.15 -17.49 -19.39
C ALA A 633 -29.81 -18.85 -18.78
N GLU A 634 -29.72 -19.88 -19.62
CA GLU A 634 -29.46 -21.26 -19.21
C GLU A 634 -28.12 -21.72 -19.78
N PHE A 635 -27.33 -22.35 -18.91
CA PHE A 635 -25.95 -22.73 -19.14
C PHE A 635 -25.70 -24.12 -18.55
N ASP A 636 -24.80 -24.88 -19.16
CA ASP A 636 -24.23 -26.09 -18.56
C ASP A 636 -23.28 -25.76 -17.40
N ASP A 637 -22.75 -26.78 -16.73
CA ASP A 637 -21.84 -26.57 -15.59
C ASP A 637 -20.45 -26.02 -15.97
N ASP A 638 -20.15 -25.91 -17.27
CA ASP A 638 -18.95 -25.28 -17.86
C ASP A 638 -19.22 -23.84 -18.34
N GLY A 639 -20.47 -23.38 -18.25
CA GLY A 639 -20.89 -22.04 -18.65
C GLY A 639 -21.11 -21.87 -20.15
N GLU A 640 -21.23 -22.94 -20.93
CA GLU A 640 -21.68 -22.87 -22.33
C GLU A 640 -23.21 -22.76 -22.40
N PRO A 641 -23.79 -21.98 -23.34
CA PRO A 641 -25.21 -21.71 -23.41
C PRO A 641 -26.03 -22.87 -24.02
N LEU A 642 -27.13 -23.23 -23.36
CA LEU A 642 -28.00 -24.38 -23.71
C LEU A 642 -29.05 -24.02 -24.79
N TRP A 643 -28.65 -23.50 -25.94
CA TRP A 643 -29.60 -23.10 -26.99
C TRP A 643 -30.10 -24.26 -27.85
N GLU A 644 -31.42 -24.35 -28.05
CA GLU A 644 -32.09 -25.28 -28.99
C GLU A 644 -31.79 -25.02 -30.49
N LYS A 645 -30.99 -24.00 -30.82
CA LYS A 645 -30.66 -23.66 -32.20
C LYS A 645 -29.89 -24.82 -32.83
N LYS A 646 -30.49 -25.45 -33.86
CA LYS A 646 -29.73 -26.26 -34.83
C LYS A 646 -28.47 -25.49 -35.25
N GLN A 647 -27.33 -26.17 -35.28
CA GLN A 647 -26.11 -25.60 -35.84
C GLN A 647 -26.35 -25.32 -37.32
N THR A 648 -26.55 -24.04 -37.67
CA THR A 648 -26.36 -23.57 -39.04
C THR A 648 -24.90 -23.80 -39.42
N GLU A 649 -24.66 -24.28 -40.64
CA GLU A 649 -23.37 -24.84 -41.04
C GLU A 649 -22.22 -23.80 -41.01
N ASP A 650 -22.57 -22.51 -41.14
CA ASP A 650 -21.70 -21.38 -40.81
C ASP A 650 -21.38 -21.32 -39.30
N ARG A 651 -20.25 -21.93 -38.91
CA ARG A 651 -19.63 -21.70 -37.60
C ARG A 651 -19.29 -20.22 -37.42
N ALA A 652 -19.58 -19.66 -36.25
CA ALA A 652 -19.15 -18.31 -35.89
C ALA A 652 -17.61 -18.18 -35.97
N PRO A 653 -17.07 -17.03 -36.39
CA PRO A 653 -15.62 -16.84 -36.45
C PRO A 653 -15.01 -16.93 -35.05
N ILE A 654 -13.95 -17.72 -34.91
CA ILE A 654 -13.23 -17.90 -33.65
C ILE A 654 -12.33 -16.67 -33.42
N LEU A 655 -12.46 -16.05 -32.25
CA LEU A 655 -11.64 -14.89 -31.88
C LEU A 655 -10.21 -15.36 -31.53
N ARG A 656 -9.20 -14.91 -32.28
CA ARG A 656 -7.83 -15.42 -32.09
C ARG A 656 -7.23 -14.95 -30.76
N ASN A 657 -6.43 -15.83 -30.17
CA ASN A 657 -5.58 -15.51 -29.03
C ASN A 657 -4.59 -14.37 -29.38
N PHE A 658 -4.18 -13.61 -28.38
CA PHE A 658 -3.05 -12.66 -28.46
C PHE A 658 -1.68 -13.34 -28.43
N VAL A 659 -1.64 -14.61 -28.00
CA VAL A 659 -0.48 -15.48 -28.15
C VAL A 659 -0.52 -16.12 -29.53
N ASP A 660 0.47 -15.84 -30.36
CA ASP A 660 0.60 -16.45 -31.69
C ASP A 660 0.76 -17.98 -31.60
N GLY A 661 0.13 -18.70 -32.52
CA GLY A 661 0.15 -20.15 -32.61
C GLY A 661 1.47 -20.71 -33.17
N SER A 662 2.61 -20.38 -32.57
CA SER A 662 3.93 -20.88 -32.97
C SER A 662 4.26 -22.21 -32.27
N SER A 663 3.47 -23.26 -32.55
CA SER A 663 3.73 -24.62 -32.05
C SER A 663 3.18 -25.74 -32.94
N GLU A 664 3.08 -25.51 -34.25
CA GLU A 664 3.06 -26.57 -35.28
C GLU A 664 4.12 -26.23 -36.32
N GLY A 665 5.07 -27.15 -36.53
CA GLY A 665 6.30 -26.96 -37.30
C GLY A 665 7.38 -27.95 -36.89
#